data_AF-A0A429FY43-F1
#
_entry.id   AF-A0A429FY43-F1
#
_cell.length_a   1.000
_cell.length_b   1.000
_cell.length_c   1.000
_cell.angle_alpha   90.00
_cell.angle_beta   90.00
_cell.angle_gamma   90.00
#
_symmetry.space_group_name_H-M   'P 1'
#
loop_
_entity.id
_entity.type
_entity.pdbx_description
1 polymer ?
#
loop_
_entity_poly.entity_id
_entity_poly.type
_entity_poly.pdbx_seq_one_letter_code
_entity_poly.pdbx_strand_id
1 'polypeptide(L)'
;MYPRPHPHRLGRRLAGSLVASLLAVGLSSSPAPAQDAAAADPPPQEPGVTLRVFDVQTPLSGICTLKAGQTPNIDKLMPVIDWSSVDDFGLESGFVTHALGNLDAPGAGSYAFRLTSDDGSRLWIDDQLVVDHDGLHGPEPKDGTAELTAGYHSLRIEHFERDGGQQLTLAWKPPGASGFSVVPNSALSTDADVVRVTAPGQKECEGGTDSPGDGLPLTGVHPNYTLTDLRPAGFEPQVSAMDWLPDGRLAITTWGGSNNTTGEVYLLDNVTGNTGPDKVTAKKVASGLKEPMGIKYVDGKLYVSQKHELTELNDTNGDEVTDTYRRVATWPFGGNFHEFAFGLLYKDGSFYLNLSVSIDYGGATTDPQPAQNRGTTIKVNKETGKVDYIAGGLRTPNGIGWGPEGGIFVTDNQGGWLPSSKLVHIKQDRFFNHYTNPDGPFDNKPVTQPVLWLPQNEIGNSPSTPLQLTEGPFAGQMLFGDVTYGGVQRGYLEKVGGEYQGAVFRLTQGLEAGVTRISIGPDGALYAGGLGAGGNWGQEGKLSHGLQKLTPNGADAFDIRAMRAVPGGFELEYTQPLSEETAAGLAGRYKIKQWRYVPTADYGGPKIDQETLTARSATLSADGRTVTLAIPGLKADRVVHVRSPRPFSSAGGESLWSTEAWYTLNRMPGAMSGTGEVKGVNGKCLDVDNSQTADGTKVQLWTCNGTAAQRWALPGDGTVTALGKCLDVSGGGNADGTRVQLWTCNGSGAQSWQPQADGTVRNPQSGKCLDASGGTWNDGTPVHLWTCHTGANQKWTLP
;
A
#
# COMPACT_ATOMS: atom_id res chain seq x y z
N MET A 1 -22.60 29.54 62.01
CA MET A 1 -22.47 31.00 62.16
C MET A 1 -21.06 31.28 62.71
N TYR A 2 -20.19 31.89 61.87
CA TYR A 2 -18.82 32.41 62.14
C TYR A 2 -17.69 31.42 62.58
N PRO A 3 -16.39 31.72 62.35
CA PRO A 3 -15.71 32.05 61.08
C PRO A 3 -14.30 31.39 60.93
N ARG A 4 -13.65 31.61 59.77
CA ARG A 4 -12.25 31.22 59.43
C ARG A 4 -11.17 31.83 60.34
N PRO A 5 -9.97 31.20 60.37
CA PRO A 5 -8.71 31.95 60.50
C PRO A 5 -7.61 31.58 59.45
N HIS A 6 -6.62 32.48 59.40
CA HIS A 6 -5.43 32.66 58.55
C HIS A 6 -4.47 31.46 58.34
N PRO A 7 -3.51 31.61 57.40
CA PRO A 7 -2.13 31.21 57.63
C PRO A 7 -1.12 32.38 57.52
N HIS A 8 -0.07 32.26 58.32
CA HIS A 8 1.02 33.20 58.54
C HIS A 8 2.33 32.73 57.85
N ARG A 9 2.99 33.68 57.15
CA ARG A 9 4.44 34.04 57.20
C ARG A 9 5.48 32.99 56.76
N LEU A 10 6.69 33.29 56.26
CA LEU A 10 7.65 34.41 56.16
C LEU A 10 8.62 34.02 54.99
N GLY A 11 9.39 34.85 54.30
CA GLY A 11 9.92 36.19 54.55
C GLY A 11 10.70 36.69 53.32
N ARG A 12 10.70 38.01 53.12
CA ARG A 12 11.45 38.76 52.10
C ARG A 12 12.06 39.98 52.82
N ARG A 13 13.33 40.32 52.54
CA ARG A 13 13.99 41.60 52.85
C ARG A 13 14.74 42.02 51.58
N LEU A 14 14.37 43.14 50.94
CA LEU A 14 14.86 44.53 51.10
C LEU A 14 16.36 44.68 50.75
N ALA A 15 16.89 45.75 50.15
CA ALA A 15 16.51 46.76 49.14
C ALA A 15 17.72 47.74 49.09
N GLY A 16 18.02 48.34 47.92
CA GLY A 16 18.98 49.46 47.72
C GLY A 16 20.32 49.04 47.09
N SER A 17 20.98 49.76 46.17
CA SER A 17 20.79 51.10 45.60
C SER A 17 21.70 51.29 44.36
N LEU A 18 21.29 52.21 43.47
CA LEU A 18 22.03 53.11 42.56
C LEU A 18 23.10 52.60 41.53
N VAL A 19 22.72 52.87 40.27
CA VAL A 19 23.42 53.21 39.02
C VAL A 19 24.90 53.65 39.09
N ALA A 20 25.72 53.04 38.21
CA ALA A 20 26.84 53.69 37.53
C ALA A 20 26.98 53.15 36.10
N SER A 21 27.07 54.05 35.13
CA SER A 21 27.14 53.82 33.69
C SER A 21 28.52 53.29 33.25
N LEU A 22 28.55 52.29 32.37
CA LEU A 22 29.71 51.92 31.56
C LEU A 22 29.23 51.65 30.13
N LEU A 23 29.66 52.51 29.20
CA LEU A 23 29.51 52.29 27.76
C LEU A 23 30.30 51.05 27.35
N ALA A 24 29.60 50.04 26.83
CA ALA A 24 30.19 48.99 26.03
C ALA A 24 29.75 49.19 24.58
N VAL A 25 30.69 49.55 23.72
CA VAL A 25 30.54 49.56 22.27
C VAL A 25 30.43 48.10 21.84
N GLY A 26 29.20 47.61 21.64
CA GLY A 26 28.95 46.34 20.98
C GLY A 26 29.11 46.52 19.48
N LEU A 27 30.20 45.98 18.92
CA LEU A 27 30.31 45.74 17.49
C LEU A 27 29.21 44.75 17.11
N SER A 28 28.11 45.24 16.55
CA SER A 28 27.15 44.44 15.81
C SER A 28 27.84 43.90 14.56
N SER A 29 28.20 42.62 14.58
CA SER A 29 28.46 41.89 13.35
C SER A 29 27.14 41.76 12.61
N SER A 30 27.02 42.45 11.47
CA SER A 30 25.94 42.22 10.53
C SER A 30 25.95 40.74 10.15
N PRO A 31 24.79 40.06 10.08
CA PRO A 31 24.74 38.75 9.44
C PRO A 31 25.29 38.91 8.01
N ALA A 32 26.19 38.00 7.61
CA ALA A 32 26.62 37.93 6.23
C ALA A 32 25.36 37.83 5.35
N PRO A 33 25.28 38.55 4.23
CA PRO A 33 24.19 38.34 3.29
C PRO A 33 24.15 36.85 2.94
N ALA A 34 22.98 36.25 3.00
CA ALA A 34 22.74 34.93 2.43
C ALA A 34 23.31 34.97 1.02
N GLN A 35 24.29 34.11 0.74
CA GLN A 35 24.70 33.88 -0.64
C GLN A 35 23.45 33.38 -1.36
N ASP A 36 23.04 34.09 -2.42
CA ASP A 36 22.08 33.57 -3.38
C ASP A 36 22.54 32.17 -3.75
N ALA A 37 21.83 31.15 -3.27
CA ALA A 37 21.94 29.82 -3.81
C ALA A 37 21.48 29.96 -5.26
N ALA A 38 22.42 29.95 -6.20
CA ALA A 38 22.08 29.83 -7.60
C ALA A 38 21.12 28.66 -7.73
N ALA A 39 19.91 28.92 -8.23
CA ALA A 39 18.94 27.88 -8.51
C ALA A 39 19.64 26.84 -9.38
N ALA A 40 19.61 25.57 -8.94
CA ALA A 40 20.14 24.48 -9.75
C ALA A 40 19.46 24.53 -11.12
N ASP A 41 20.22 24.31 -12.20
CA ASP A 41 19.64 24.27 -13.54
C ASP A 41 18.46 23.28 -13.51
N PRO A 42 17.29 23.69 -14.04
CA PRO A 42 16.14 22.79 -14.06
C PRO A 42 16.51 21.54 -14.86
N PRO A 43 15.90 20.38 -14.56
CA PRO A 43 16.04 19.19 -15.42
C PRO A 43 15.67 19.56 -16.87
N PRO A 44 16.01 18.75 -17.88
CA PRO A 44 15.64 19.03 -19.27
C PRO A 44 14.18 19.49 -19.37
N GLN A 45 13.93 20.61 -20.06
CA GLN A 45 12.62 21.26 -20.11
C GLN A 45 11.96 21.13 -21.50
N GLU A 46 10.63 21.07 -21.55
CA GLU A 46 9.79 21.14 -22.76
C GLU A 46 8.77 22.30 -22.68
N PRO A 47 8.36 22.94 -23.80
CA PRO A 47 7.40 24.06 -23.77
C PRO A 47 6.02 23.66 -23.26
N GLY A 48 5.45 24.48 -22.37
CA GLY A 48 4.11 24.33 -21.82
C GLY A 48 4.09 24.15 -20.29
N VAL A 49 2.95 23.70 -19.76
CA VAL A 49 2.75 23.39 -18.34
C VAL A 49 2.09 22.03 -18.17
N THR A 50 2.29 21.39 -17.02
CA THR A 50 1.62 20.15 -16.66
C THR A 50 0.30 20.48 -15.94
N LEU A 51 -0.83 20.07 -16.51
CA LEU A 51 -2.16 20.07 -15.88
C LEU A 51 -2.40 18.72 -15.22
N ARG A 52 -2.62 18.72 -13.90
CA ARG A 52 -3.11 17.56 -13.14
C ARG A 52 -4.49 17.82 -12.61
N VAL A 53 -5.42 16.87 -12.78
CA VAL A 53 -6.80 16.97 -12.29
C VAL A 53 -7.10 15.81 -11.33
N PHE A 54 -7.71 16.14 -10.20
CA PHE A 54 -8.02 15.24 -9.09
C PHE A 54 -9.53 15.26 -8.83
N ASP A 55 -10.19 14.14 -9.12
CA ASP A 55 -11.63 13.96 -8.89
C ASP A 55 -11.88 13.70 -7.40
N VAL A 56 -12.37 14.71 -6.67
CA VAL A 56 -12.60 14.57 -5.22
C VAL A 56 -13.99 14.04 -4.89
N GLN A 57 -14.93 14.07 -5.85
CA GLN A 57 -16.31 13.57 -5.73
C GLN A 57 -17.09 14.09 -4.52
N THR A 58 -16.63 15.19 -3.92
CA THR A 58 -17.26 15.86 -2.77
C THR A 58 -17.39 17.34 -3.08
N PRO A 59 -18.55 17.96 -2.77
CA PRO A 59 -18.70 19.40 -2.96
C PRO A 59 -17.65 20.18 -2.18
N LEU A 60 -16.92 21.04 -2.89
CA LEU A 60 -15.94 21.96 -2.33
C LEU A 60 -16.56 23.34 -2.13
N SER A 61 -16.01 24.12 -1.21
CA SER A 61 -16.35 25.53 -1.01
C SER A 61 -15.12 26.43 -0.98
N GLY A 62 -13.97 25.84 -1.32
CA GLY A 62 -12.63 26.40 -1.23
C GLY A 62 -11.62 25.32 -1.63
N ILE A 63 -10.42 25.74 -2.03
CA ILE A 63 -9.30 24.87 -2.35
C ILE A 63 -8.98 24.02 -1.13
N CYS A 64 -9.03 22.71 -1.30
CA CYS A 64 -8.60 21.77 -0.28
C CYS A 64 -7.14 21.37 -0.48
N THR A 65 -6.44 21.09 0.62
CA THR A 65 -5.15 20.41 0.54
C THR A 65 -5.39 18.95 0.20
N LEU A 66 -4.92 18.51 -0.97
CA LEU A 66 -4.95 17.10 -1.34
C LEU A 66 -3.98 16.32 -0.44
N LYS A 67 -4.39 15.13 0.01
CA LYS A 67 -3.45 14.21 0.68
C LYS A 67 -2.27 13.91 -0.25
N ALA A 68 -1.06 13.96 0.29
CA ALA A 68 0.18 13.78 -0.46
C ALA A 68 0.27 12.41 -1.16
N GLY A 69 0.98 12.35 -2.29
CA GLY A 69 1.29 11.10 -3.01
C GLY A 69 0.14 10.50 -3.84
N GLN A 70 -0.96 11.23 -4.00
CA GLN A 70 -2.09 10.79 -4.83
C GLN A 70 -1.78 10.93 -6.32
N THR A 71 -1.94 9.84 -7.07
CA THR A 71 -1.87 9.87 -8.54
C THR A 71 -3.12 10.58 -9.11
N PRO A 72 -2.98 11.57 -10.02
CA PRO A 72 -4.10 12.32 -10.57
C PRO A 72 -5.02 11.45 -11.45
N ASN A 73 -6.25 11.92 -11.69
CA ASN A 73 -7.18 11.29 -12.64
C ASN A 73 -6.81 11.65 -14.09
N ILE A 74 -6.29 12.85 -14.30
CA ILE A 74 -5.85 13.38 -15.60
C ILE A 74 -4.49 14.05 -15.42
N ASP A 75 -3.55 13.80 -16.33
CA ASP A 75 -2.24 14.46 -16.38
C ASP A 75 -1.91 14.78 -17.86
N LYS A 76 -1.83 16.07 -18.20
CA LYS A 76 -1.69 16.58 -19.58
C LYS A 76 -0.59 17.63 -19.69
N LEU A 77 0.17 17.62 -20.78
CA LEU A 77 0.98 18.77 -21.19
C LEU A 77 0.08 19.77 -21.92
N MET A 78 0.02 21.01 -21.44
CA MET A 78 -0.81 22.09 -21.95
C MET A 78 0.06 23.25 -22.43
N PRO A 79 -0.17 23.81 -23.64
CA PRO A 79 0.70 24.86 -24.19
C PRO A 79 0.53 26.22 -23.49
N VAL A 80 -0.65 26.49 -22.95
CA VAL A 80 -0.99 27.73 -22.21
C VAL A 80 -2.00 27.38 -21.12
N ILE A 81 -2.18 28.29 -20.16
CA ILE A 81 -3.24 28.21 -19.14
C ILE A 81 -4.39 29.13 -19.58
N ASP A 82 -5.27 28.59 -20.40
CA ASP A 82 -6.51 29.22 -20.88
C ASP A 82 -7.55 28.13 -21.17
N TRP A 83 -8.14 27.61 -20.10
CA TRP A 83 -8.95 26.39 -20.11
C TRP A 83 -10.38 26.72 -19.68
N SER A 84 -11.38 26.17 -20.38
CA SER A 84 -12.78 26.47 -20.08
C SER A 84 -13.77 25.36 -20.43
N SER A 85 -13.28 24.21 -20.87
CA SER A 85 -14.12 23.12 -21.40
C SER A 85 -13.86 21.80 -20.69
N VAL A 86 -14.85 20.89 -20.74
CA VAL A 86 -14.70 19.52 -20.24
C VAL A 86 -13.55 18.79 -20.92
N ASP A 87 -13.26 19.10 -22.18
CA ASP A 87 -12.14 18.50 -22.90
C ASP A 87 -10.77 18.95 -22.35
N ASP A 88 -10.66 20.18 -21.85
CA ASP A 88 -9.42 20.68 -21.22
C ASP A 88 -9.15 19.91 -19.92
N PHE A 89 -10.12 19.91 -19.00
CA PHE A 89 -9.95 19.35 -17.65
C PHE A 89 -10.18 17.84 -17.58
N GLY A 90 -10.95 17.27 -18.50
CA GLY A 90 -11.37 15.86 -18.52
C GLY A 90 -12.50 15.52 -17.55
N LEU A 91 -12.97 16.47 -16.75
CA LEU A 91 -14.08 16.36 -15.80
C LEU A 91 -14.96 17.61 -15.92
N GLU A 92 -16.23 17.50 -15.53
CA GLU A 92 -17.21 18.59 -15.56
C GLU A 92 -17.31 19.36 -14.24
N SER A 93 -17.07 18.70 -13.11
CA SER A 93 -17.22 19.32 -11.78
C SER A 93 -16.63 18.44 -10.67
N GLY A 94 -16.53 18.99 -9.46
CA GLY A 94 -16.12 18.26 -8.27
C GLY A 94 -14.65 17.87 -8.25
N PHE A 95 -13.78 18.72 -8.79
CA PHE A 95 -12.36 18.44 -8.95
C PHE A 95 -11.44 19.54 -8.41
N VAL A 96 -10.20 19.16 -8.13
CA VAL A 96 -9.07 20.07 -7.88
C VAL A 96 -8.08 19.94 -9.03
N THR A 97 -7.45 21.03 -9.44
CA THR A 97 -6.41 21.05 -10.46
C THR A 97 -5.13 21.68 -9.96
N HIS A 98 -4.00 21.10 -10.36
CA HIS A 98 -2.69 21.75 -10.27
C HIS A 98 -2.18 22.05 -11.68
N ALA A 99 -1.83 23.30 -11.96
CA ALA A 99 -1.01 23.68 -13.12
C ALA A 99 0.43 23.90 -12.66
N LEU A 100 1.36 23.09 -13.16
CA LEU A 100 2.76 23.04 -12.71
C LEU A 100 3.71 23.34 -13.87
N GLY A 101 4.68 24.22 -13.68
CA GLY A 101 5.71 24.50 -14.67
C GLY A 101 6.68 25.57 -14.20
N ASN A 102 7.35 26.19 -15.16
CA ASN A 102 8.26 27.32 -14.99
C ASN A 102 7.84 28.44 -15.94
N LEU A 103 7.88 29.67 -15.42
CA LEU A 103 7.74 30.90 -16.17
C LEU A 103 9.14 31.42 -16.57
N ASP A 104 9.42 31.58 -17.86
CA ASP A 104 10.61 32.26 -18.34
C ASP A 104 10.35 33.76 -18.46
N ALA A 105 10.89 34.54 -17.53
CA ALA A 105 10.78 35.99 -17.51
C ALA A 105 11.82 36.61 -18.47
N PRO A 106 11.42 37.29 -19.56
CA PRO A 106 12.34 37.82 -20.57
C PRO A 106 13.27 38.94 -20.04
N GLY A 107 12.95 39.51 -18.88
CA GLY A 107 13.73 40.56 -18.24
C GLY A 107 13.27 40.78 -16.81
N ALA A 108 14.14 41.35 -15.98
CA ALA A 108 13.83 41.64 -14.59
C ALA A 108 12.83 42.82 -14.46
N GLY A 109 11.98 42.77 -13.44
CA GLY A 109 11.10 43.88 -13.05
C GLY A 109 9.77 43.42 -12.44
N SER A 110 8.85 44.38 -12.32
CA SER A 110 7.52 44.16 -11.75
C SER A 110 6.56 43.57 -12.79
N TYR A 111 6.12 42.33 -12.57
CA TYR A 111 5.11 41.66 -13.37
C TYR A 111 3.78 41.71 -12.62
N ALA A 112 2.71 42.12 -13.31
CA ALA A 112 1.36 41.88 -12.82
C ALA A 112 0.82 40.59 -13.43
N PHE A 113 0.17 39.77 -12.61
CA PHE A 113 -0.51 38.55 -13.00
C PHE A 113 -2.00 38.70 -12.78
N ARG A 114 -2.79 38.06 -13.64
CA ARG A 114 -4.25 37.98 -13.53
C ARG A 114 -4.66 36.53 -13.66
N LEU A 115 -5.39 36.06 -12.66
CA LEU A 115 -6.00 34.74 -12.65
C LEU A 115 -7.51 34.91 -12.78
N THR A 116 -8.11 34.32 -13.81
CA THR A 116 -9.56 34.24 -13.95
C THR A 116 -9.97 32.80 -13.75
N SER A 117 -10.84 32.53 -12.78
CA SER A 117 -11.36 31.18 -12.55
C SER A 117 -12.85 31.18 -12.23
N ASP A 118 -13.53 30.11 -12.65
CA ASP A 118 -14.80 29.70 -12.05
C ASP A 118 -14.45 28.92 -10.79
N ASP A 119 -15.10 29.26 -9.68
CA ASP A 119 -14.67 28.91 -8.32
C ASP A 119 -13.19 29.26 -8.03
N GLY A 120 -12.63 28.74 -6.94
CA GLY A 120 -11.46 29.31 -6.32
C GLY A 120 -10.14 28.94 -6.97
N SER A 121 -9.20 29.87 -7.00
CA SER A 121 -7.85 29.66 -7.52
C SER A 121 -6.75 30.44 -6.77
N ARG A 122 -5.52 29.93 -6.81
CA ARG A 122 -4.33 30.54 -6.21
C ARG A 122 -3.11 30.38 -7.10
N LEU A 123 -2.31 31.44 -7.25
CA LEU A 123 -1.05 31.45 -8.02
C LEU A 123 0.14 31.62 -7.09
N TRP A 124 1.13 30.73 -7.23
CA TRP A 124 2.46 30.88 -6.64
C TRP A 124 3.52 31.03 -7.73
N ILE A 125 4.46 31.94 -7.49
CA ILE A 125 5.70 32.09 -8.25
C ILE A 125 6.86 32.03 -7.25
N ASP A 126 7.82 31.13 -7.44
CA ASP A 126 8.94 30.91 -6.48
C ASP A 126 8.49 30.71 -5.03
N ASP A 127 7.48 29.86 -4.87
CA ASP A 127 6.79 29.58 -3.59
C ASP A 127 6.15 30.80 -2.91
N GLN A 128 6.14 31.97 -3.55
CA GLN A 128 5.45 33.16 -3.07
C GLN A 128 4.02 33.21 -3.63
N LEU A 129 3.04 33.35 -2.75
CA LEU A 129 1.64 33.51 -3.13
C LEU A 129 1.43 34.89 -3.77
N VAL A 130 1.16 34.90 -5.08
CA VAL A 130 0.99 36.12 -5.89
C VAL A 130 -0.48 36.50 -6.02
N VAL A 131 -1.36 35.50 -6.23
CA VAL A 131 -2.81 35.69 -6.33
C VAL A 131 -3.50 34.72 -5.38
N ASP A 132 -4.40 35.21 -4.55
CA ASP A 132 -5.33 34.40 -3.76
C ASP A 132 -6.76 34.82 -4.11
N HIS A 133 -7.46 33.91 -4.79
CA HIS A 133 -8.84 34.05 -5.22
C HIS A 133 -9.63 32.80 -4.86
N ASP A 134 -9.47 32.32 -3.63
CA ASP A 134 -10.18 31.13 -3.16
C ASP A 134 -11.65 31.42 -2.76
N GLY A 135 -12.49 30.39 -2.83
CA GLY A 135 -13.92 30.42 -2.53
C GLY A 135 -14.81 30.21 -3.74
N LEU A 136 -16.12 30.16 -3.51
CA LEU A 136 -17.10 29.99 -4.59
C LEU A 136 -17.37 31.34 -5.28
N HIS A 137 -17.21 31.39 -6.59
CA HIS A 137 -17.52 32.56 -7.42
C HIS A 137 -17.62 32.18 -8.89
N GLY A 138 -18.25 33.02 -9.71
CA GLY A 138 -18.23 32.84 -11.16
C GLY A 138 -16.85 33.14 -11.78
N PRO A 139 -16.71 33.12 -13.11
CA PRO A 139 -15.45 33.41 -13.80
C PRO A 139 -14.96 34.87 -13.66
N GLU A 140 -14.38 35.19 -12.50
CA GLU A 140 -13.99 36.53 -12.10
C GLU A 140 -12.45 36.67 -12.07
N PRO A 141 -11.89 37.79 -12.57
CA PRO A 141 -10.45 38.01 -12.56
C PRO A 141 -9.96 38.54 -11.21
N LYS A 142 -8.81 38.04 -10.76
CA LYS A 142 -8.04 38.57 -9.62
C LYS A 142 -6.60 38.86 -10.03
N ASP A 143 -6.13 40.04 -9.65
CA ASP A 143 -4.78 40.50 -9.98
C ASP A 143 -3.83 40.36 -8.78
N GLY A 144 -2.56 40.11 -9.08
CA GLY A 144 -1.44 40.08 -8.15
C GLY A 144 -0.17 40.59 -8.81
N THR A 145 0.88 40.84 -8.03
CA THR A 145 2.15 41.37 -8.56
C THR A 145 3.34 40.65 -7.94
N ALA A 146 4.37 40.38 -8.73
CA ALA A 146 5.64 39.83 -8.27
C ALA A 146 6.81 40.56 -8.92
N GLU A 147 7.90 40.73 -8.17
CA GLU A 147 9.18 41.19 -8.70
C GLU A 147 9.99 39.98 -9.15
N LEU A 148 10.33 39.92 -10.44
CA LEU A 148 11.05 38.79 -11.02
C LEU A 148 12.43 39.22 -11.52
N THR A 149 13.38 38.28 -11.50
CA THR A 149 14.62 38.39 -12.26
C THR A 149 14.38 37.99 -13.72
N ALA A 150 15.41 38.04 -14.56
CA ALA A 150 15.33 37.43 -15.89
C ALA A 150 15.62 35.91 -15.77
N GLY A 151 14.92 35.08 -16.55
CA GLY A 151 15.09 33.63 -16.58
C GLY A 151 13.94 32.87 -15.92
N TYR A 152 14.18 31.60 -15.57
CA TYR A 152 13.16 30.69 -15.07
C TYR A 152 12.75 30.97 -13.62
N HIS A 153 11.44 30.96 -13.40
CA HIS A 153 10.77 31.06 -12.13
C HIS A 153 9.77 29.92 -11.99
N SER A 154 9.71 29.25 -10.85
CA SER A 154 8.75 28.17 -10.64
C SER A 154 7.32 28.72 -10.64
N LEU A 155 6.38 28.00 -11.25
CA LEU A 155 4.98 28.38 -11.39
C LEU A 155 4.08 27.25 -10.92
N ARG A 156 3.20 27.56 -9.96
CA ARG A 156 2.13 26.66 -9.50
C ARG A 156 0.80 27.39 -9.44
N ILE A 157 -0.26 26.79 -9.97
CA ILE A 157 -1.63 27.22 -9.74
C ILE A 157 -2.43 26.08 -9.12
N GLU A 158 -3.12 26.36 -8.02
CA GLU A 158 -4.17 25.50 -7.47
C GLU A 158 -5.51 26.09 -7.85
N HIS A 159 -6.45 25.24 -8.25
CA HIS A 159 -7.81 25.64 -8.61
C HIS A 159 -8.77 24.52 -8.24
N PHE A 160 -10.01 24.85 -7.89
CA PHE A 160 -11.06 23.85 -7.75
C PHE A 160 -12.31 24.29 -8.49
N GLU A 161 -13.07 23.30 -8.95
CA GLU A 161 -14.37 23.49 -9.58
C GLU A 161 -15.41 22.64 -8.83
N ARG A 162 -16.49 23.26 -8.36
CA ARG A 162 -17.57 22.57 -7.67
C ARG A 162 -18.71 22.21 -8.62
N ASP A 163 -19.29 23.20 -9.30
CA ASP A 163 -20.43 23.14 -10.21
C ASP A 163 -20.67 24.52 -10.87
N GLY A 164 -21.36 24.57 -12.01
CA GLY A 164 -21.84 25.84 -12.60
C GLY A 164 -21.08 26.35 -13.82
N GLY A 165 -19.95 25.71 -14.14
CA GLY A 165 -19.09 26.02 -15.29
C GLY A 165 -17.69 25.47 -15.02
N GLN A 166 -16.68 25.86 -15.80
CA GLN A 166 -15.28 25.69 -15.40
C GLN A 166 -14.42 26.66 -16.19
N GLN A 167 -13.51 27.36 -15.51
CA GLN A 167 -12.55 28.23 -16.18
C GLN A 167 -11.26 28.34 -15.37
N LEU A 168 -10.12 28.35 -16.06
CA LEU A 168 -8.85 28.80 -15.51
C LEU A 168 -8.00 29.47 -16.60
N THR A 169 -7.76 30.77 -16.45
CA THR A 169 -6.93 31.54 -17.37
C THR A 169 -5.84 32.28 -16.59
N LEU A 170 -4.57 32.08 -16.97
CA LEU A 170 -3.44 32.89 -16.50
C LEU A 170 -3.04 33.93 -17.55
N ALA A 171 -3.14 35.19 -17.16
CA ALA A 171 -2.63 36.33 -17.92
C ALA A 171 -1.55 37.06 -17.13
N TRP A 172 -0.65 37.74 -17.86
CA TRP A 172 0.38 38.58 -17.29
C TRP A 172 0.43 39.94 -17.97
N LYS A 173 1.08 40.90 -17.31
CA LYS A 173 1.46 42.19 -17.83
C LYS A 173 2.93 42.41 -17.44
N PRO A 174 3.87 42.04 -18.34
CA PRO A 174 5.29 42.27 -18.13
C PRO A 174 5.63 43.76 -17.97
N PRO A 175 6.82 44.10 -17.44
CA PRO A 175 7.31 45.47 -17.36
C PRO A 175 7.20 46.19 -18.72
N GLY A 176 6.49 47.33 -18.74
CA GLY A 176 6.30 48.14 -19.95
C GLY A 176 5.16 47.71 -20.88
N ALA A 177 4.46 46.59 -20.61
CA ALA A 177 3.29 46.18 -21.37
C ALA A 177 2.08 47.12 -21.14
N SER A 178 1.25 47.31 -22.18
CA SER A 178 0.09 48.21 -22.12
C SER A 178 -1.13 47.60 -21.42
N GLY A 179 -1.23 46.27 -21.37
CA GLY A 179 -2.34 45.54 -20.75
C GLY A 179 -1.99 44.07 -20.50
N PHE A 180 -2.95 43.33 -19.93
CA PHE A 180 -2.81 41.90 -19.71
C PHE A 180 -2.96 41.12 -21.02
N SER A 181 -2.15 40.08 -21.18
CA SER A 181 -2.30 39.05 -22.22
C SER A 181 -2.15 37.67 -21.58
N VAL A 182 -2.75 36.63 -22.18
CA VAL A 182 -2.47 35.23 -21.79
C VAL A 182 -0.97 35.00 -21.83
N VAL A 183 -0.43 34.29 -20.83
CA VAL A 183 1.00 33.95 -20.81
C VAL A 183 1.29 33.03 -21.99
N PRO A 184 2.18 33.43 -22.92
CA PRO A 184 2.42 32.65 -24.13
C PRO A 184 3.20 31.36 -23.82
N ASN A 185 3.01 30.32 -24.64
CA ASN A 185 3.77 29.07 -24.54
C ASN A 185 5.29 29.29 -24.58
N SER A 186 5.76 30.33 -25.27
CA SER A 186 7.19 30.68 -25.32
C SER A 186 7.76 31.16 -23.99
N ALA A 187 6.92 31.47 -23.01
CA ALA A 187 7.31 31.86 -21.66
C ALA A 187 6.99 30.75 -20.63
N LEU A 188 6.53 29.57 -21.07
CA LEU A 188 6.16 28.46 -20.21
C LEU A 188 6.97 27.23 -20.55
N SER A 189 7.42 26.52 -19.51
CA SER A 189 8.07 25.22 -19.66
C SER A 189 7.77 24.28 -18.51
N THR A 190 7.94 22.99 -18.72
CA THR A 190 7.82 21.95 -17.70
C THR A 190 8.88 20.89 -17.95
N ASP A 191 9.07 19.97 -17.01
CA ASP A 191 10.05 18.89 -17.17
C ASP A 191 9.75 18.06 -18.43
N ALA A 192 10.77 17.86 -19.26
CA ALA A 192 10.71 17.03 -20.46
C ALA A 192 10.69 15.53 -20.10
N ASP A 193 10.18 14.72 -21.04
CA ASP A 193 10.14 13.26 -20.95
C ASP A 193 9.42 12.72 -19.70
N VAL A 194 8.52 13.52 -19.10
CA VAL A 194 7.75 13.12 -17.92
C VAL A 194 6.76 12.00 -18.27
N VAL A 195 6.87 10.91 -17.52
CA VAL A 195 5.91 9.79 -17.56
C VAL A 195 4.63 10.20 -16.81
N ARG A 196 3.58 10.53 -17.57
CA ARG A 196 2.29 11.02 -17.05
C ARG A 196 1.36 9.86 -16.70
N VAL A 197 1.42 9.42 -15.46
CA VAL A 197 0.62 8.29 -14.93
C VAL A 197 -0.68 8.82 -14.33
N THR A 198 -1.80 8.23 -14.73
CA THR A 198 -3.13 8.54 -14.16
C THR A 198 -3.72 7.32 -13.46
N ALA A 199 -4.61 7.56 -12.50
CA ALA A 199 -5.35 6.50 -11.82
C ALA A 199 -6.81 6.93 -11.55
N PRO A 200 -7.80 6.08 -11.83
CA PRO A 200 -9.21 6.40 -11.62
C PRO A 200 -9.58 6.47 -10.13
N GLY A 201 -10.81 6.90 -9.87
CA GLY A 201 -11.42 6.92 -8.54
C GLY A 201 -11.21 8.22 -7.78
N GLN A 202 -11.91 8.30 -6.64
CA GLN A 202 -11.93 9.46 -5.75
C GLN A 202 -10.54 9.76 -5.16
N LYS A 203 -10.20 11.05 -5.11
CA LYS A 203 -9.05 11.61 -4.39
C LYS A 203 -9.52 12.26 -3.10
N GLU A 204 -8.71 12.14 -2.06
CA GLU A 204 -9.04 12.63 -0.73
C GLU A 204 -8.34 13.96 -0.43
N CYS A 205 -9.11 14.92 0.07
CA CYS A 205 -8.59 16.09 0.76
C CYS A 205 -8.19 15.72 2.20
N GLU A 206 -7.25 16.45 2.79
CA GLU A 206 -6.95 16.36 4.21
C GLU A 206 -8.18 16.74 5.05
N GLY A 207 -8.57 15.88 5.99
CA GLY A 207 -9.62 16.19 6.95
C GLY A 207 -9.11 17.07 8.10
N GLY A 208 -9.97 17.89 8.71
CA GLY A 208 -9.57 18.77 9.82
C GLY A 208 -9.07 18.07 11.09
N THR A 209 -9.22 16.74 11.19
CA THR A 209 -8.66 15.91 12.27
C THR A 209 -7.50 15.02 11.81
N ASP A 210 -7.20 15.03 10.51
CA ASP A 210 -6.11 14.22 9.98
C ASP A 210 -4.77 14.78 10.45
N SER A 211 -3.80 13.90 10.69
CA SER A 211 -2.45 14.23 11.12
C SER A 211 -1.50 13.10 10.71
N PRO A 212 -0.17 13.30 10.72
CA PRO A 212 0.75 12.20 10.38
C PRO A 212 0.48 10.93 11.19
N GLY A 213 0.22 9.83 10.49
CA GLY A 213 -0.17 8.53 11.06
C GLY A 213 -1.68 8.35 11.35
N ASP A 214 -2.49 9.41 11.22
CA ASP A 214 -3.95 9.38 11.34
C ASP A 214 -4.62 10.03 10.14
N GLY A 215 -4.97 9.22 9.15
CA GLY A 215 -5.55 9.68 7.89
C GLY A 215 -4.54 10.26 6.90
N LEU A 216 -3.31 10.58 7.34
CA LEU A 216 -2.18 10.98 6.50
C LEU A 216 -1.02 9.98 6.60
N PRO A 217 -0.14 9.92 5.58
CA PRO A 217 1.17 9.29 5.67
C PRO A 217 1.94 9.70 6.93
N LEU A 218 2.81 8.82 7.42
CA LEU A 218 3.77 9.19 8.46
C LEU A 218 4.78 10.18 7.87
N THR A 219 5.36 11.07 8.69
CA THR A 219 6.42 11.98 8.23
C THR A 219 7.77 11.73 8.89
N GLY A 220 7.77 11.00 10.01
CA GLY A 220 8.96 10.74 10.83
C GLY A 220 9.35 9.26 10.87
N VAL A 221 10.53 9.05 11.46
CA VAL A 221 11.07 7.72 11.74
C VAL A 221 10.32 7.11 12.93
N HIS A 222 9.97 5.83 12.82
CA HIS A 222 9.30 5.11 13.89
C HIS A 222 10.12 5.17 15.20
N PRO A 223 9.53 5.53 16.36
CA PRO A 223 10.30 5.84 17.57
C PRO A 223 11.20 4.70 18.09
N ASN A 224 10.85 3.45 17.79
CA ASN A 224 11.66 2.26 18.13
C ASN A 224 12.99 2.14 17.35
N TYR A 225 13.29 3.06 16.43
CA TYR A 225 14.50 3.02 15.62
C TYR A 225 15.29 4.32 15.71
N THR A 226 16.62 4.18 15.70
CA THR A 226 17.57 5.26 15.44
C THR A 226 18.00 5.22 13.98
N LEU A 227 17.77 6.31 13.26
CA LEU A 227 18.19 6.47 11.86
C LEU A 227 19.67 6.86 11.76
N THR A 228 20.40 6.29 10.81
CA THR A 228 21.79 6.62 10.49
C THR A 228 21.97 6.65 8.98
N ASP A 229 22.50 7.76 8.45
CA ASP A 229 22.93 7.84 7.04
C ASP A 229 24.26 7.08 6.87
N LEU A 230 24.38 6.35 5.76
CA LEU A 230 25.54 5.53 5.44
C LEU A 230 26.31 6.03 4.21
N ARG A 231 25.96 7.18 3.64
CA ARG A 231 26.57 7.68 2.40
C ARG A 231 27.78 8.58 2.68
N PRO A 232 29.01 8.17 2.31
CA PRO A 232 30.16 9.06 2.36
C PRO A 232 29.98 10.26 1.43
N ALA A 233 30.72 11.33 1.68
CA ALA A 233 30.65 12.54 0.84
C ALA A 233 30.92 12.22 -0.65
N GLY A 234 30.02 12.66 -1.53
CA GLY A 234 30.08 12.42 -2.97
C GLY A 234 29.61 11.03 -3.42
N PHE A 235 29.10 10.19 -2.50
CA PHE A 235 28.53 8.89 -2.82
C PHE A 235 27.00 8.96 -2.83
N GLU A 236 26.41 8.91 -4.01
CA GLU A 236 24.97 9.09 -4.25
C GLU A 236 24.35 7.84 -4.90
N PRO A 237 24.34 6.67 -4.22
CA PRO A 237 23.94 5.42 -4.84
C PRO A 237 22.42 5.34 -5.05
N GLN A 238 21.99 5.14 -6.30
CA GLN A 238 20.64 4.67 -6.62
C GLN A 238 20.54 3.17 -6.35
N VAL A 239 20.34 2.79 -5.09
CA VAL A 239 20.47 1.39 -4.64
C VAL A 239 19.32 0.54 -5.20
N SER A 240 19.68 -0.43 -6.04
CA SER A 240 18.74 -1.32 -6.73
C SER A 240 18.78 -2.78 -6.25
N ALA A 241 19.80 -3.17 -5.48
CA ALA A 241 19.90 -4.47 -4.81
C ALA A 241 20.90 -4.41 -3.64
N MET A 242 20.75 -5.30 -2.66
CA MET A 242 21.64 -5.42 -1.51
C MET A 242 21.80 -6.89 -1.09
N ASP A 243 23.00 -7.30 -0.70
CA ASP A 243 23.24 -8.58 0.00
C ASP A 243 24.49 -8.52 0.88
N TRP A 244 24.56 -9.41 1.88
CA TRP A 244 25.64 -9.41 2.87
C TRP A 244 26.72 -10.43 2.55
N LEU A 245 27.98 -10.01 2.71
CA LEU A 245 29.12 -10.92 2.72
C LEU A 245 29.31 -11.54 4.11
N PRO A 246 29.92 -12.74 4.21
CA PRO A 246 30.19 -13.39 5.50
C PRO A 246 31.10 -12.59 6.44
N ASP A 247 31.89 -11.66 5.90
CA ASP A 247 32.79 -10.78 6.67
C ASP A 247 32.07 -9.54 7.24
N GLY A 248 30.77 -9.37 6.97
CA GLY A 248 29.96 -8.26 7.44
C GLY A 248 29.92 -7.04 6.51
N ARG A 249 30.61 -7.08 5.36
CA ARG A 249 30.48 -6.04 4.32
C ARG A 249 29.14 -6.15 3.59
N LEU A 250 28.64 -5.01 3.13
CA LEU A 250 27.42 -4.91 2.35
C LEU A 250 27.76 -4.77 0.87
N ALA A 251 27.29 -5.70 0.04
CA ALA A 251 27.30 -5.53 -1.41
C ALA A 251 26.03 -4.83 -1.87
N ILE A 252 26.16 -3.80 -2.70
CA ILE A 252 25.02 -3.13 -3.34
C ILE A 252 25.20 -3.07 -4.85
N THR A 253 24.09 -3.03 -5.58
CA THR A 253 24.07 -2.62 -6.99
C THR A 253 23.49 -1.21 -7.11
N THR A 254 23.98 -0.44 -8.08
CA THR A 254 23.37 0.82 -8.50
C THR A 254 22.59 0.64 -9.81
N TRP A 255 21.44 1.29 -9.92
CA TRP A 255 20.55 1.12 -11.08
C TRP A 255 21.18 1.53 -12.41
N GLY A 256 21.89 2.66 -12.45
CA GLY A 256 22.57 3.17 -13.64
C GLY A 256 21.69 3.99 -14.59
N GLY A 257 20.36 3.82 -14.56
CA GLY A 257 19.40 4.56 -15.41
C GLY A 257 18.82 3.72 -16.56
N SER A 258 17.82 4.25 -17.27
CA SER A 258 17.09 3.51 -18.30
C SER A 258 17.96 3.15 -19.52
N ASN A 259 17.98 1.87 -19.88
CA ASN A 259 18.53 1.24 -21.09
C ASN A 259 20.03 1.41 -21.34
N ASN A 260 20.82 1.72 -20.31
CA ASN A 260 22.27 1.82 -20.41
C ASN A 260 22.99 0.63 -19.76
N THR A 261 24.30 0.53 -19.99
CA THR A 261 25.20 -0.44 -19.34
C THR A 261 26.10 0.29 -18.35
N THR A 262 25.51 1.05 -17.44
CA THR A 262 26.24 1.86 -16.44
C THR A 262 25.99 1.41 -15.01
N GLY A 263 25.20 0.34 -14.80
CA GLY A 263 25.00 -0.23 -13.46
C GLY A 263 26.32 -0.75 -12.89
N GLU A 264 26.52 -0.51 -11.59
CA GLU A 264 27.76 -0.82 -10.88
C GLU A 264 27.49 -1.67 -9.64
N VAL A 265 28.54 -2.31 -9.13
CA VAL A 265 28.52 -3.02 -7.85
C VAL A 265 29.55 -2.38 -6.92
N TYR A 266 29.13 -2.13 -5.69
CA TYR A 266 29.98 -1.61 -4.63
C TYR A 266 30.00 -2.56 -3.44
N LEU A 267 31.18 -2.71 -2.82
CA LEU A 267 31.33 -3.28 -1.48
C LEU A 267 31.50 -2.14 -0.49
N LEU A 268 30.68 -2.15 0.55
CA LEU A 268 30.70 -1.16 1.62
C LEU A 268 31.19 -1.80 2.92
N ASP A 269 32.14 -1.11 3.56
CA ASP A 269 32.70 -1.48 4.86
C ASP A 269 32.24 -0.49 5.95
N ASN A 270 32.36 -0.90 7.21
CA ASN A 270 31.98 -0.14 8.40
C ASN A 270 30.50 0.33 8.40
N VAL A 271 29.59 -0.42 7.79
CA VAL A 271 28.15 -0.06 7.73
C VAL A 271 27.34 -0.57 8.94
N THR A 272 27.93 -1.39 9.80
CA THR A 272 27.28 -2.03 10.96
C THR A 272 27.65 -1.36 12.28
N GLY A 273 26.90 -1.67 13.35
CA GLY A 273 27.16 -1.13 14.69
C GLY A 273 27.02 0.40 14.78
N ASN A 274 27.86 1.03 15.58
CA ASN A 274 27.90 2.49 15.77
C ASN A 274 28.71 3.17 14.66
N THR A 275 28.02 3.49 13.56
CA THR A 275 28.62 4.03 12.33
C THR A 275 28.04 5.40 11.94
N GLY A 276 28.57 5.96 10.85
CA GLY A 276 28.15 7.21 10.23
C GLY A 276 28.82 7.38 8.86
N PRO A 277 28.39 8.39 8.07
CA PRO A 277 28.87 8.59 6.70
C PRO A 277 30.38 8.86 6.62
N ASP A 278 30.99 9.37 7.70
CA ASP A 278 32.42 9.62 7.84
C ASP A 278 33.28 8.35 8.00
N LYS A 279 32.66 7.23 8.38
CA LYS A 279 33.34 5.94 8.62
C LYS A 279 33.14 4.93 7.49
N VAL A 280 32.04 5.05 6.77
CA VAL A 280 31.70 4.13 5.68
C VAL A 280 32.69 4.32 4.54
N THR A 281 33.16 3.20 3.97
CA THR A 281 33.99 3.22 2.76
C THR A 281 33.30 2.42 1.67
N ALA A 282 33.23 2.97 0.46
CA ALA A 282 32.65 2.31 -0.70
C ALA A 282 33.74 2.00 -1.74
N LYS A 283 33.87 0.73 -2.12
CA LYS A 283 34.77 0.28 -3.19
C LYS A 283 33.94 -0.25 -4.35
N LYS A 284 34.11 0.36 -5.53
CA LYS A 284 33.52 -0.19 -6.77
C LYS A 284 34.24 -1.48 -7.14
N VAL A 285 33.49 -2.54 -7.36
CA VAL A 285 34.02 -3.88 -7.70
C VAL A 285 33.53 -4.40 -9.06
N ALA A 286 32.47 -3.82 -9.63
CA ALA A 286 32.01 -4.15 -10.98
C ALA A 286 31.31 -2.95 -11.63
N SER A 287 31.24 -2.96 -12.96
CA SER A 287 30.52 -1.95 -13.76
C SER A 287 30.07 -2.58 -15.09
N GLY A 288 29.39 -1.82 -15.95
CA GLY A 288 28.97 -2.32 -17.26
C GLY A 288 27.71 -3.18 -17.21
N LEU A 289 26.95 -3.15 -16.11
CA LEU A 289 25.77 -3.97 -15.91
C LEU A 289 24.52 -3.24 -16.43
N LYS A 290 23.63 -3.99 -17.09
CA LYS A 290 22.39 -3.46 -17.66
C LYS A 290 21.27 -3.49 -16.63
N GLU A 291 21.12 -2.36 -15.93
CA GLU A 291 20.13 -2.14 -14.87
C GLU A 291 20.02 -3.32 -13.90
N PRO A 292 21.08 -3.56 -13.09
CA PRO A 292 21.07 -4.62 -12.13
C PRO A 292 19.97 -4.38 -11.11
N MET A 293 19.10 -5.38 -10.91
CA MET A 293 17.92 -5.30 -10.03
C MET A 293 17.92 -6.40 -8.96
N GLY A 294 19.03 -7.13 -8.85
CA GLY A 294 19.26 -8.13 -7.82
C GLY A 294 20.73 -8.49 -7.68
N ILE A 295 21.13 -8.81 -6.45
CA ILE A 295 22.48 -9.28 -6.11
C ILE A 295 22.37 -10.39 -5.06
N LYS A 296 23.24 -11.40 -5.17
CA LYS A 296 23.39 -12.45 -4.16
C LYS A 296 24.84 -12.89 -4.03
N TYR A 297 25.33 -13.02 -2.80
CA TYR A 297 26.60 -13.68 -2.51
C TYR A 297 26.37 -15.18 -2.29
N VAL A 298 27.05 -16.02 -3.07
CA VAL A 298 26.94 -17.48 -3.00
C VAL A 298 28.30 -18.13 -3.30
N ASP A 299 28.79 -18.95 -2.38
CA ASP A 299 30.03 -19.74 -2.53
C ASP A 299 31.24 -18.92 -3.01
N GLY A 300 31.51 -17.79 -2.34
CA GLY A 300 32.67 -16.96 -2.66
C GLY A 300 32.46 -15.95 -3.79
N LYS A 301 31.29 -15.94 -4.44
CA LYS A 301 31.04 -15.12 -5.63
C LYS A 301 29.78 -14.29 -5.52
N LEU A 302 29.78 -13.15 -6.22
CA LEU A 302 28.58 -12.32 -6.40
C LEU A 302 27.87 -12.71 -7.70
N TYR A 303 26.54 -12.79 -7.62
CA TYR A 303 25.64 -13.02 -8.73
C TYR A 303 24.71 -11.83 -8.86
N VAL A 304 24.53 -11.32 -10.09
CA VAL A 304 23.74 -10.13 -10.37
C VAL A 304 22.66 -10.46 -11.40
N SER A 305 21.40 -10.14 -11.10
CA SER A 305 20.32 -10.18 -12.10
C SER A 305 20.26 -8.86 -12.86
N GLN A 306 20.49 -8.93 -14.16
CA GLN A 306 20.32 -7.84 -15.12
C GLN A 306 19.02 -8.02 -15.89
N LYS A 307 18.59 -7.04 -16.71
CA LYS A 307 17.32 -7.16 -17.47
C LYS A 307 17.11 -8.47 -18.24
N HIS A 308 18.19 -9.07 -18.74
CA HIS A 308 18.17 -10.14 -19.73
C HIS A 308 18.98 -11.39 -19.33
N GLU A 309 19.73 -11.32 -18.23
CA GLU A 309 20.61 -12.41 -17.81
C GLU A 309 20.92 -12.41 -16.30
N LEU A 310 21.34 -13.58 -15.83
CA LEU A 310 22.01 -13.74 -14.54
C LEU A 310 23.51 -13.85 -14.77
N THR A 311 24.29 -13.01 -14.07
CA THR A 311 25.73 -12.89 -14.29
C THR A 311 26.48 -13.18 -13.00
N GLU A 312 27.48 -14.06 -13.09
CA GLU A 312 28.45 -14.32 -12.04
C GLU A 312 29.66 -13.39 -12.23
N LEU A 313 30.05 -12.70 -11.16
CA LEU A 313 31.21 -11.82 -11.10
C LEU A 313 32.41 -12.59 -10.56
N ASN A 314 33.52 -12.59 -11.29
CA ASN A 314 34.73 -13.32 -10.94
C ASN A 314 35.92 -12.38 -10.81
N ASP A 315 36.46 -12.30 -9.60
CA ASP A 315 37.81 -11.82 -9.31
C ASP A 315 38.79 -13.00 -9.47
N THR A 316 39.75 -12.86 -10.39
CA THR A 316 40.75 -13.88 -10.73
C THR A 316 42.12 -13.56 -10.18
N ASN A 317 42.31 -12.36 -9.62
CA ASN A 317 43.61 -11.85 -9.22
C ASN A 317 43.70 -11.53 -7.70
N GLY A 318 42.56 -11.50 -7.00
CA GLY A 318 42.44 -11.31 -5.55
C GLY A 318 42.37 -9.85 -5.11
N ASP A 319 42.19 -8.89 -6.02
CA ASP A 319 42.06 -7.46 -5.71
C ASP A 319 40.61 -7.02 -5.42
N GLU A 320 39.67 -7.98 -5.38
CA GLU A 320 38.23 -7.84 -5.21
C GLU A 320 37.51 -7.13 -6.36
N VAL A 321 38.20 -6.78 -7.45
CA VAL A 321 37.60 -6.20 -8.64
C VAL A 321 37.26 -7.32 -9.62
N THR A 322 36.10 -7.19 -10.27
CA THR A 322 35.63 -8.18 -11.23
C THR A 322 36.49 -8.13 -12.49
N ASP A 323 37.26 -9.19 -12.73
CA ASP A 323 38.05 -9.36 -13.95
C ASP A 323 37.20 -9.94 -15.09
N THR A 324 36.33 -10.90 -14.77
CA THR A 324 35.53 -11.61 -15.78
C THR A 324 34.07 -11.80 -15.36
N TYR A 325 33.17 -11.67 -16.35
CA TYR A 325 31.73 -11.81 -16.19
C TYR A 325 31.30 -13.13 -16.84
N ARG A 326 30.77 -14.07 -16.05
CA ARG A 326 30.24 -15.33 -16.58
C ARG A 326 28.72 -15.27 -16.58
N ARG A 327 28.14 -15.32 -17.78
CA ARG A 327 26.70 -15.52 -17.95
C ARG A 327 26.29 -16.89 -17.45
N VAL A 328 25.39 -16.92 -16.46
CA VAL A 328 24.83 -18.15 -15.88
C VAL A 328 23.59 -18.58 -16.65
N ALA A 329 22.67 -17.65 -16.92
CA ALA A 329 21.42 -17.91 -17.60
C ALA A 329 20.93 -16.67 -18.36
N THR A 330 20.04 -16.86 -19.32
CA THR A 330 19.33 -15.79 -20.02
C THR A 330 17.83 -16.04 -20.00
N TRP A 331 17.06 -14.98 -20.22
CA TRP A 331 15.61 -15.04 -20.41
C TRP A 331 15.17 -14.06 -21.49
N PRO A 332 13.97 -14.22 -22.06
CA PRO A 332 13.45 -13.30 -23.07
C PRO A 332 13.43 -11.85 -22.58
N PHE A 333 13.81 -10.93 -23.48
CA PHE A 333 13.89 -9.50 -23.24
C PHE A 333 13.64 -8.77 -24.58
N GLY A 334 12.65 -7.88 -24.60
CA GLY A 334 12.19 -7.17 -25.80
C GLY A 334 12.88 -5.85 -26.06
N GLY A 335 13.73 -5.36 -25.14
CA GLY A 335 14.39 -4.06 -25.27
C GLY A 335 13.65 -2.90 -24.61
N ASN A 336 12.49 -3.16 -23.98
CA ASN A 336 11.69 -2.11 -23.36
C ASN A 336 12.32 -1.64 -22.04
N PHE A 337 12.17 -0.34 -21.74
CA PHE A 337 12.77 0.29 -20.57
C PHE A 337 12.23 -0.29 -19.24
N HIS A 338 11.02 -0.86 -19.25
CA HIS A 338 10.34 -1.35 -18.06
C HIS A 338 10.45 -2.88 -17.86
N GLU A 339 11.26 -3.56 -18.67
CA GLU A 339 11.52 -5.00 -18.57
C GLU A 339 12.68 -5.32 -17.59
N PHE A 340 12.42 -5.22 -16.29
CA PHE A 340 13.33 -5.52 -15.19
C PHE A 340 13.41 -7.00 -14.81
N ALA A 341 14.46 -7.37 -14.08
CA ALA A 341 14.63 -8.69 -13.48
C ALA A 341 14.92 -8.56 -11.97
N PHE A 342 13.85 -8.51 -11.18
CA PHE A 342 13.89 -8.18 -9.75
C PHE A 342 14.27 -9.36 -8.88
N GLY A 343 15.26 -9.19 -8.02
CA GLY A 343 15.89 -10.30 -7.31
C GLY A 343 16.88 -9.87 -6.25
N LEU A 344 17.63 -10.78 -5.63
CA LEU A 344 17.79 -12.19 -5.98
C LEU A 344 17.70 -13.06 -4.72
N LEU A 345 16.88 -14.11 -4.74
CA LEU A 345 16.89 -15.12 -3.67
C LEU A 345 17.74 -16.30 -4.09
N TYR A 346 18.29 -17.02 -3.13
CA TYR A 346 19.04 -18.26 -3.37
C TYR A 346 18.70 -19.30 -2.31
N LYS A 347 18.44 -20.54 -2.76
CA LYS A 347 18.23 -21.70 -1.90
C LYS A 347 18.46 -22.98 -2.71
N ASP A 348 19.10 -23.98 -2.09
CA ASP A 348 19.24 -25.33 -2.64
C ASP A 348 19.75 -25.37 -4.10
N GLY A 349 20.87 -24.69 -4.37
CA GLY A 349 21.49 -24.69 -5.70
C GLY A 349 20.78 -23.84 -6.75
N SER A 350 19.75 -23.09 -6.37
CA SER A 350 18.90 -22.35 -7.31
C SER A 350 18.68 -20.90 -6.90
N PHE A 351 18.68 -20.01 -7.89
CA PHE A 351 18.28 -18.62 -7.73
C PHE A 351 16.80 -18.44 -8.06
N TYR A 352 16.16 -17.45 -7.44
CA TYR A 352 14.78 -17.06 -7.71
C TYR A 352 14.69 -15.55 -7.90
N LEU A 353 13.97 -15.13 -8.95
CA LEU A 353 13.76 -13.74 -9.31
C LEU A 353 12.46 -13.57 -10.10
N ASN A 354 12.00 -12.33 -10.25
CA ASN A 354 10.82 -12.00 -11.02
C ASN A 354 11.16 -11.24 -12.31
N LEU A 355 10.43 -11.51 -13.39
CA LEU A 355 10.49 -10.78 -14.65
C LEU A 355 9.26 -9.88 -14.75
N SER A 356 9.43 -8.57 -14.88
CA SER A 356 8.30 -7.63 -15.13
C SER A 356 7.83 -7.67 -16.58
N VAL A 357 6.62 -7.25 -16.86
CA VAL A 357 6.16 -7.04 -18.25
C VAL A 357 6.74 -5.75 -18.84
N SER A 358 6.67 -5.63 -20.17
CA SER A 358 6.90 -4.39 -20.90
C SER A 358 5.78 -3.39 -20.62
N ILE A 359 6.14 -2.12 -20.46
CA ILE A 359 5.22 -1.02 -20.16
C ILE A 359 5.54 0.16 -21.08
N ASP A 360 4.50 0.88 -21.48
CA ASP A 360 4.61 2.10 -22.27
C ASP A 360 4.75 3.33 -21.34
N TYR A 361 5.29 4.42 -21.86
CA TYR A 361 5.28 5.68 -21.12
C TYR A 361 3.83 6.06 -20.76
N GLY A 362 3.59 6.41 -19.50
CA GLY A 362 2.26 6.59 -18.91
C GLY A 362 1.79 5.41 -18.06
N GLY A 363 2.53 4.29 -18.05
CA GLY A 363 2.27 3.15 -17.16
C GLY A 363 1.34 2.07 -17.75
N ALA A 364 0.83 2.25 -18.98
CA ALA A 364 0.03 1.23 -19.65
C ALA A 364 0.87 -0.02 -19.96
N THR A 365 0.30 -1.22 -19.78
CA THR A 365 0.95 -2.46 -20.20
C THR A 365 1.10 -2.44 -21.72
N THR A 366 2.32 -2.65 -22.25
CA THR A 366 2.53 -2.72 -23.71
C THR A 366 1.73 -3.88 -24.31
N ASP A 367 0.99 -3.64 -25.39
CA ASP A 367 0.21 -4.67 -26.08
C ASP A 367 0.42 -4.57 -27.61
N PRO A 368 0.98 -5.59 -28.28
CA PRO A 368 1.45 -6.88 -27.74
C PRO A 368 2.77 -6.77 -26.96
N GLN A 369 2.99 -7.69 -26.03
CA GLN A 369 4.25 -7.85 -25.31
C GLN A 369 5.39 -8.26 -26.27
N PRO A 370 6.54 -7.58 -26.25
CA PRO A 370 7.64 -7.83 -27.19
C PRO A 370 8.45 -9.10 -26.87
N ALA A 371 8.32 -9.65 -25.65
CA ALA A 371 9.04 -10.82 -25.20
C ALA A 371 8.12 -11.81 -24.48
N GLN A 372 8.34 -13.11 -24.74
CA GLN A 372 7.57 -14.19 -24.14
C GLN A 372 7.90 -14.38 -22.65
N ASN A 373 6.93 -14.91 -21.91
CA ASN A 373 7.07 -15.34 -20.51
C ASN A 373 7.55 -14.25 -19.51
N ARG A 374 7.42 -12.98 -19.88
CA ARG A 374 7.52 -11.86 -18.92
C ARG A 374 6.30 -11.89 -17.98
N GLY A 375 6.38 -11.21 -16.84
CA GLY A 375 5.33 -11.26 -15.82
C GLY A 375 5.33 -12.55 -15.00
N THR A 376 6.51 -13.15 -14.78
CA THR A 376 6.66 -14.46 -14.13
C THR A 376 7.69 -14.45 -13.01
N THR A 377 7.52 -15.34 -12.03
CA THR A 377 8.61 -15.73 -11.14
C THR A 377 9.34 -16.92 -11.74
N ILE A 378 10.67 -16.83 -11.84
CA ILE A 378 11.53 -17.88 -12.40
C ILE A 378 12.47 -18.45 -11.35
N LYS A 379 12.87 -19.70 -11.59
CA LYS A 379 13.94 -20.41 -10.89
C LYS A 379 15.08 -20.66 -11.85
N VAL A 380 16.30 -20.34 -11.44
CA VAL A 380 17.51 -20.57 -12.25
C VAL A 380 18.44 -21.52 -11.50
N ASN A 381 18.72 -22.68 -12.09
CA ASN A 381 19.71 -23.59 -11.53
C ASN A 381 21.12 -22.99 -11.67
N LYS A 382 21.86 -22.88 -10.56
CA LYS A 382 23.17 -22.22 -10.52
C LYS A 382 24.23 -22.88 -11.42
N GLU A 383 24.22 -24.20 -11.51
CA GLU A 383 25.24 -24.98 -12.22
C GLU A 383 24.97 -25.03 -13.72
N THR A 384 23.73 -25.34 -14.09
CA THR A 384 23.32 -25.60 -15.48
C THR A 384 22.80 -24.37 -16.21
N GLY A 385 22.41 -23.32 -15.48
CA GLY A 385 21.75 -22.16 -16.07
C GLY A 385 20.30 -22.40 -16.50
N LYS A 386 19.74 -23.59 -16.23
CA LYS A 386 18.36 -23.93 -16.62
C LYS A 386 17.37 -22.99 -15.92
N VAL A 387 16.49 -22.38 -16.71
CA VAL A 387 15.39 -21.54 -16.26
C VAL A 387 14.10 -22.35 -16.22
N ASP A 388 13.44 -22.38 -15.06
CA ASP A 388 12.12 -22.97 -14.84
C ASP A 388 11.13 -21.89 -14.40
N TYR A 389 9.90 -21.91 -14.93
CA TYR A 389 8.85 -20.95 -14.59
C TYR A 389 7.97 -21.49 -13.47
N ILE A 390 7.75 -20.71 -12.42
CA ILE A 390 7.02 -21.15 -11.23
C ILE A 390 5.57 -20.66 -11.24
N ALA A 391 5.37 -19.36 -11.47
CA ALA A 391 4.08 -18.70 -11.43
C ALA A 391 4.07 -17.50 -12.38
N GLY A 392 2.88 -17.03 -12.75
CA GLY A 392 2.71 -15.91 -13.68
C GLY A 392 1.56 -14.98 -13.31
N GLY A 393 1.26 -14.06 -14.23
CA GLY A 393 0.27 -13.00 -14.01
C GLY A 393 0.75 -11.92 -13.06
N LEU A 394 2.05 -11.64 -13.05
CA LEU A 394 2.66 -10.49 -12.37
C LEU A 394 2.87 -9.35 -13.37
N ARG A 395 2.75 -8.09 -12.94
CA ARG A 395 2.97 -6.93 -13.80
C ARG A 395 4.36 -6.33 -13.62
N THR A 396 4.57 -5.67 -12.48
CA THR A 396 5.87 -5.10 -12.09
C THR A 396 6.20 -5.57 -10.68
N PRO A 397 6.68 -6.82 -10.56
CA PRO A 397 6.92 -7.47 -9.28
C PRO A 397 8.27 -7.05 -8.67
N ASN A 398 8.39 -5.78 -8.28
CA ASN A 398 9.66 -5.18 -7.80
C ASN A 398 10.22 -5.91 -6.57
N GLY A 399 9.35 -6.37 -5.66
CA GLY A 399 9.79 -7.06 -4.46
C GLY A 399 9.71 -8.58 -4.57
N ILE A 400 10.78 -9.26 -4.16
CA ILE A 400 10.79 -10.70 -3.90
C ILE A 400 11.53 -10.99 -2.59
N GLY A 401 10.98 -11.88 -1.76
CA GLY A 401 11.52 -12.15 -0.43
C GLY A 401 11.05 -13.47 0.17
N TRP A 402 11.80 -13.94 1.17
CA TRP A 402 11.37 -15.06 2.01
C TRP A 402 10.35 -14.56 3.04
N GLY A 403 9.30 -15.35 3.24
CA GLY A 403 8.30 -15.12 4.27
C GLY A 403 8.06 -16.35 5.15
N PRO A 404 6.92 -16.38 5.85
CA PRO A 404 6.56 -17.49 6.73
C PRO A 404 6.72 -18.85 6.07
N GLU A 405 7.16 -19.83 6.87
CA GLU A 405 7.36 -21.22 6.44
C GLU A 405 8.37 -21.39 5.28
N GLY A 406 9.23 -20.39 5.05
CA GLY A 406 10.20 -20.39 3.97
C GLY A 406 9.57 -20.24 2.58
N GLY A 407 8.34 -19.73 2.51
CA GLY A 407 7.66 -19.42 1.25
C GLY A 407 8.24 -18.19 0.55
N ILE A 408 8.03 -18.08 -0.76
CA ILE A 408 8.40 -16.91 -1.56
C ILE A 408 7.21 -15.97 -1.64
N PHE A 409 7.41 -14.73 -1.22
CA PHE A 409 6.41 -13.67 -1.30
C PHE A 409 6.89 -12.58 -2.24
N VAL A 410 5.96 -12.03 -3.00
CA VAL A 410 6.23 -11.03 -4.04
C VAL A 410 5.28 -9.87 -3.87
N THR A 411 5.83 -8.65 -3.88
CA THR A 411 5.02 -7.43 -4.03
C THR A 411 4.95 -7.07 -5.50
N ASP A 412 3.75 -6.75 -5.97
CA ASP A 412 3.48 -6.43 -7.38
C ASP A 412 2.76 -5.09 -7.49
N ASN A 413 3.21 -4.25 -8.42
CA ASN A 413 2.72 -2.88 -8.58
C ASN A 413 1.50 -2.80 -9.49
N GLN A 414 0.46 -2.11 -9.02
CA GLN A 414 -0.78 -1.74 -9.71
C GLN A 414 -0.62 -1.31 -11.17
N GLY A 415 -1.63 -1.59 -12.00
CA GLY A 415 -1.73 -1.14 -13.38
C GLY A 415 -2.82 -1.91 -14.14
N GLY A 416 -2.66 -2.10 -15.45
CA GLY A 416 -3.63 -2.87 -16.25
C GLY A 416 -3.87 -4.26 -15.65
N TRP A 417 -5.13 -4.65 -15.49
CA TRP A 417 -5.64 -5.87 -14.84
C TRP A 417 -5.22 -6.08 -13.38
N LEU A 418 -4.54 -5.10 -12.80
CA LEU A 418 -4.05 -5.12 -11.43
C LEU A 418 -4.51 -3.87 -10.67
N PRO A 419 -5.69 -3.92 -10.03
CA PRO A 419 -6.38 -2.71 -9.60
C PRO A 419 -5.67 -1.92 -8.51
N SER A 420 -4.91 -2.62 -7.66
CA SER A 420 -4.09 -2.04 -6.61
C SER A 420 -2.82 -2.88 -6.46
N SER A 421 -1.80 -2.31 -5.85
CA SER A 421 -0.60 -3.07 -5.51
C SER A 421 -0.94 -4.18 -4.52
N LYS A 422 -0.16 -5.27 -4.51
CA LYS A 422 -0.47 -6.45 -3.70
C LYS A 422 0.76 -7.20 -3.23
N LEU A 423 0.59 -7.99 -2.17
CA LEU A 423 1.49 -9.06 -1.76
C LEU A 423 0.88 -10.40 -2.17
N VAL A 424 1.65 -11.26 -2.84
CA VAL A 424 1.23 -12.61 -3.24
C VAL A 424 2.17 -13.68 -2.71
N HIS A 425 1.64 -14.89 -2.50
CA HIS A 425 2.41 -16.07 -2.12
C HIS A 425 2.64 -16.95 -3.36
N ILE A 426 3.90 -17.02 -3.80
CA ILE A 426 4.32 -17.77 -4.98
C ILE A 426 4.33 -19.27 -4.68
N LYS A 427 3.61 -20.03 -5.51
CA LYS A 427 3.66 -21.50 -5.60
C LYS A 427 3.60 -21.89 -7.07
N GLN A 428 4.04 -23.11 -7.37
CA GLN A 428 3.96 -23.68 -8.71
C GLN A 428 2.54 -23.56 -9.28
N ASP A 429 2.45 -23.19 -10.56
CA ASP A 429 1.23 -23.12 -11.36
C ASP A 429 0.16 -22.12 -10.88
N ARG A 430 0.56 -21.09 -10.12
CA ARG A 430 -0.32 -19.98 -9.74
C ARG A 430 -0.33 -18.87 -10.78
N PHE A 431 -1.49 -18.24 -10.92
CA PHE A 431 -1.71 -17.07 -11.77
C PHE A 431 -2.30 -15.91 -10.96
N PHE A 432 -1.75 -14.71 -11.14
CA PHE A 432 -2.08 -13.54 -10.33
C PHE A 432 -2.80 -12.43 -11.12
N ASN A 433 -3.60 -12.77 -12.13
CA ASN A 433 -4.58 -11.87 -12.75
C ASN A 433 -4.03 -10.74 -13.64
N HIS A 434 -2.73 -10.65 -13.88
CA HIS A 434 -2.22 -9.81 -14.98
C HIS A 434 -2.18 -10.64 -16.28
N TYR A 435 -2.98 -10.28 -17.27
CA TYR A 435 -3.00 -10.96 -18.56
C TYR A 435 -2.11 -10.25 -19.56
N THR A 436 -1.46 -11.02 -20.45
CA THR A 436 -0.64 -10.50 -21.54
C THR A 436 -1.12 -10.98 -22.90
N ASN A 437 -0.75 -10.27 -23.95
CA ASN A 437 -0.91 -10.71 -25.33
C ASN A 437 0.48 -10.75 -26.01
N PRO A 438 0.97 -11.90 -26.49
CA PRO A 438 0.35 -13.23 -26.38
C PRO A 438 0.26 -13.70 -24.92
N ASP A 439 -0.63 -14.68 -24.67
CA ASP A 439 -0.86 -15.25 -23.36
C ASP A 439 0.43 -15.73 -22.69
N GLY A 440 0.58 -15.39 -21.41
CA GLY A 440 1.66 -15.89 -20.57
C GLY A 440 1.50 -17.39 -20.27
N PRO A 441 2.57 -18.03 -19.73
CA PRO A 441 2.58 -19.48 -19.51
C PRO A 441 1.58 -19.98 -18.45
N PHE A 442 0.96 -19.07 -17.69
CA PHE A 442 0.02 -19.40 -16.61
C PHE A 442 -1.36 -18.75 -16.79
N ASP A 443 -1.60 -18.02 -17.88
CA ASP A 443 -2.84 -17.23 -18.06
C ASP A 443 -4.10 -18.10 -18.10
N ASN A 444 -3.94 -19.39 -18.42
CA ASN A 444 -5.02 -20.39 -18.39
C ASN A 444 -5.32 -20.95 -16.98
N LYS A 445 -4.56 -20.57 -15.96
CA LYS A 445 -4.76 -21.04 -14.58
C LYS A 445 -5.81 -20.20 -13.86
N PRO A 446 -6.50 -20.75 -12.86
CA PRO A 446 -7.40 -19.97 -12.02
C PRO A 446 -6.67 -18.82 -11.32
N VAL A 447 -7.33 -17.68 -11.25
CA VAL A 447 -6.83 -16.51 -10.52
C VAL A 447 -6.65 -16.85 -9.04
N THR A 448 -5.45 -16.61 -8.54
CA THR A 448 -5.12 -16.72 -7.12
C THR A 448 -5.27 -15.37 -6.44
N GLN A 449 -6.05 -15.34 -5.36
CA GLN A 449 -6.26 -14.13 -4.57
C GLN A 449 -4.96 -13.64 -3.92
N PRO A 450 -4.77 -12.32 -3.78
CA PRO A 450 -3.62 -11.79 -3.07
C PRO A 450 -3.68 -12.10 -1.58
N VAL A 451 -2.50 -12.17 -0.97
CA VAL A 451 -2.37 -12.29 0.49
C VAL A 451 -2.74 -10.97 1.15
N LEU A 452 -2.21 -9.86 0.61
CA LEU A 452 -2.56 -8.50 1.00
C LEU A 452 -2.83 -7.68 -0.26
N TRP A 453 -3.92 -6.93 -0.26
CA TRP A 453 -4.01 -5.70 -1.04
C TRP A 453 -3.25 -4.60 -0.32
N LEU A 454 -2.55 -3.77 -1.09
CA LEU A 454 -1.86 -2.56 -0.66
C LEU A 454 -2.59 -1.40 -1.34
N PRO A 455 -3.61 -0.80 -0.69
CA PRO A 455 -4.44 0.23 -1.30
C PRO A 455 -3.63 1.41 -1.84
N GLN A 456 -3.83 1.64 -3.14
CA GLN A 456 -3.19 2.69 -3.92
C GLN A 456 -3.45 4.08 -3.31
N ASN A 457 -2.41 4.89 -3.21
CA ASN A 457 -2.41 6.25 -2.64
C ASN A 457 -2.75 6.34 -1.14
N GLU A 458 -2.97 5.22 -0.45
CA GLU A 458 -3.26 5.20 0.99
C GLU A 458 -2.11 4.63 1.81
N ILE A 459 -1.53 3.52 1.33
CA ILE A 459 -0.43 2.80 2.00
C ILE A 459 0.61 2.18 1.05
N GLY A 460 0.35 2.12 -0.25
CA GLY A 460 1.36 1.65 -1.20
C GLY A 460 1.10 2.15 -2.61
N ASN A 461 2.16 2.45 -3.35
CA ASN A 461 2.13 2.89 -4.74
C ASN A 461 3.14 2.13 -5.62
N SER A 462 4.28 1.71 -5.04
CA SER A 462 5.34 0.98 -5.72
C SER A 462 6.10 0.12 -4.71
N PRO A 463 5.44 -0.91 -4.13
CA PRO A 463 6.00 -1.69 -3.05
C PRO A 463 7.19 -2.55 -3.51
N SER A 464 8.25 -2.55 -2.73
CA SER A 464 9.52 -3.21 -3.03
C SER A 464 9.76 -4.41 -2.11
N THR A 465 11.02 -4.84 -1.95
CA THR A 465 11.44 -6.11 -1.31
C THR A 465 10.63 -6.45 -0.05
N PRO A 466 9.82 -7.53 -0.07
CA PRO A 466 9.24 -8.05 1.15
C PRO A 466 10.31 -8.77 1.98
N LEU A 467 10.21 -8.67 3.31
CA LEU A 467 11.17 -9.24 4.24
C LEU A 467 10.43 -9.63 5.52
N GLN A 468 10.65 -10.85 6.04
CA GLN A 468 10.09 -11.21 7.34
C GLN A 468 10.98 -10.74 8.50
N LEU A 469 10.40 -10.07 9.49
CA LEU A 469 11.08 -9.78 10.76
C LEU A 469 11.16 -11.04 11.61
N THR A 470 12.31 -11.28 12.22
CA THR A 470 12.54 -12.40 13.15
C THR A 470 12.58 -11.97 14.61
N GLU A 471 12.77 -10.67 14.89
CA GLU A 471 12.98 -10.13 16.23
C GLU A 471 12.14 -8.85 16.46
N GLY A 472 12.12 -8.40 17.71
CA GLY A 472 11.40 -7.20 18.13
C GLY A 472 9.89 -7.40 18.34
N PRO A 473 9.14 -6.33 18.64
CA PRO A 473 7.72 -6.40 19.01
C PRO A 473 6.83 -6.95 17.88
N PHE A 474 7.32 -6.86 16.64
CA PHE A 474 6.63 -7.29 15.42
C PHE A 474 7.26 -8.53 14.77
N ALA A 475 8.04 -9.32 15.51
CA ALA A 475 8.59 -10.58 15.03
C ALA A 475 7.50 -11.47 14.38
N GLY A 476 7.86 -12.12 13.28
CA GLY A 476 6.97 -12.96 12.45
C GLY A 476 6.23 -12.21 11.35
N GLN A 477 6.20 -10.87 11.37
CA GLN A 477 5.51 -10.07 10.37
C GLN A 477 6.37 -9.74 9.16
N MET A 478 5.74 -9.41 8.05
CA MET A 478 6.40 -8.95 6.84
C MET A 478 6.66 -7.45 6.92
N LEU A 479 7.75 -6.98 6.33
CA LEU A 479 8.02 -5.60 5.96
C LEU A 479 8.09 -5.50 4.45
N PHE A 480 7.82 -4.33 3.91
CA PHE A 480 8.05 -3.99 2.51
C PHE A 480 8.35 -2.50 2.42
N GLY A 481 9.37 -2.13 1.64
CA GLY A 481 9.62 -0.72 1.30
C GLY A 481 8.64 -0.26 0.23
N ASP A 482 8.60 1.05 -0.03
CA ASP A 482 7.87 1.58 -1.19
C ASP A 482 8.67 2.73 -1.84
N VAL A 483 8.76 2.70 -3.18
CA VAL A 483 9.54 3.67 -3.97
C VAL A 483 8.79 5.00 -4.12
N THR A 484 7.47 4.96 -4.25
CA THR A 484 6.64 6.12 -4.58
C THR A 484 5.88 6.64 -3.37
N TYR A 485 5.18 5.76 -2.64
CA TYR A 485 4.53 6.09 -1.38
C TYR A 485 5.57 6.41 -0.29
N GLY A 486 6.75 5.78 -0.38
CA GLY A 486 7.87 6.02 0.50
C GLY A 486 7.82 5.22 1.81
N GLY A 487 8.97 5.22 2.49
CA GLY A 487 9.12 4.56 3.78
C GLY A 487 9.02 3.04 3.73
N VAL A 488 8.67 2.46 4.87
CA VAL A 488 8.50 1.01 5.07
C VAL A 488 7.14 0.76 5.72
N GLN A 489 6.43 -0.25 5.21
CA GLN A 489 5.16 -0.73 5.74
C GLN A 489 5.34 -2.13 6.34
N ARG A 490 4.34 -2.57 7.11
CA ARG A 490 4.35 -3.85 7.81
C ARG A 490 3.08 -4.64 7.52
N GLY A 491 3.21 -5.95 7.32
CA GLY A 491 2.11 -6.88 7.07
C GLY A 491 2.03 -7.99 8.12
N TYR A 492 0.92 -8.04 8.86
CA TYR A 492 0.55 -9.20 9.68
C TYR A 492 -0.16 -10.22 8.80
N LEU A 493 0.32 -11.46 8.79
CA LEU A 493 -0.25 -12.54 7.99
C LEU A 493 -0.80 -13.65 8.89
N GLU A 494 -1.92 -14.23 8.50
CA GLU A 494 -2.51 -15.42 9.12
C GLU A 494 -3.07 -16.37 8.06
N LYS A 495 -3.31 -17.64 8.43
CA LYS A 495 -3.95 -18.62 7.55
C LYS A 495 -5.42 -18.77 7.90
N VAL A 496 -6.30 -18.56 6.91
CA VAL A 496 -7.74 -18.85 7.02
C VAL A 496 -8.12 -19.83 5.92
N GLY A 497 -8.59 -21.02 6.31
CA GLY A 497 -8.89 -22.10 5.36
C GLY A 497 -7.67 -22.57 4.56
N GLY A 498 -6.47 -22.53 5.17
CA GLY A 498 -5.21 -23.01 4.58
C GLY A 498 -4.46 -22.01 3.69
N GLU A 499 -5.06 -20.87 3.34
CA GLU A 499 -4.43 -19.81 2.54
C GLU A 499 -4.13 -18.58 3.39
N TYR A 500 -3.09 -17.83 3.01
CA TYR A 500 -2.69 -16.62 3.72
C TYR A 500 -3.61 -15.45 3.36
N GLN A 501 -3.94 -14.66 4.37
CA GLN A 501 -4.55 -13.35 4.27
C GLN A 501 -4.07 -12.50 5.46
N GLY A 502 -4.44 -11.23 5.58
CA GLY A 502 -4.02 -10.44 6.74
C GLY A 502 -4.18 -8.93 6.61
N ALA A 503 -3.46 -8.19 7.44
CA ALA A 503 -3.54 -6.73 7.50
C ALA A 503 -2.20 -6.05 7.23
N VAL A 504 -2.26 -4.89 6.58
CA VAL A 504 -1.13 -3.97 6.40
C VAL A 504 -1.26 -2.74 7.30
N PHE A 505 -0.12 -2.29 7.82
CA PHE A 505 0.07 -1.13 8.71
C PHE A 505 1.25 -0.29 8.20
N ARG A 506 1.27 1.00 8.55
CA ARG A 506 2.46 1.83 8.33
C ARG A 506 3.49 1.51 9.42
N LEU A 507 4.77 1.38 9.05
CA LEU A 507 5.85 1.27 10.04
C LEU A 507 6.55 2.60 10.19
N THR A 508 7.23 3.07 9.17
CA THR A 508 8.07 4.27 9.27
C THR A 508 8.10 5.06 7.97
N GLN A 509 8.22 6.37 8.08
CA GLN A 509 8.61 7.25 6.98
C GLN A 509 9.76 8.14 7.44
N GLY A 510 9.95 9.32 6.84
CA GLY A 510 11.04 10.23 7.20
C GLY A 510 12.41 9.81 6.67
N LEU A 511 12.46 8.89 5.71
CA LEU A 511 13.68 8.49 5.03
C LEU A 511 14.07 9.52 3.95
N GLU A 512 15.32 9.45 3.48
CA GLU A 512 15.87 10.43 2.53
C GLU A 512 15.43 10.23 1.07
N ALA A 513 14.94 9.02 0.74
CA ALA A 513 14.54 8.61 -0.61
C ALA A 513 13.42 7.55 -0.56
N GLY A 514 12.77 7.33 -1.70
CA GLY A 514 11.89 6.18 -1.92
C GLY A 514 12.64 4.87 -1.76
N VAL A 515 12.04 3.87 -1.09
CA VAL A 515 12.74 2.66 -0.67
C VAL A 515 12.58 1.54 -1.69
N THR A 516 13.65 1.26 -2.43
CA THR A 516 13.67 0.17 -3.43
C THR A 516 14.16 -1.14 -2.85
N ARG A 517 14.99 -1.14 -1.81
CA ARG A 517 15.49 -2.37 -1.19
C ARG A 517 15.54 -2.26 0.31
N ILE A 518 15.19 -3.36 0.98
CA ILE A 518 15.40 -3.51 2.42
C ILE A 518 16.10 -4.83 2.74
N SER A 519 16.91 -4.83 3.80
CA SER A 519 17.61 -6.03 4.29
C SER A 519 17.86 -5.92 5.79
N ILE A 520 17.88 -7.05 6.51
CA ILE A 520 18.37 -7.09 7.89
C ILE A 520 19.87 -7.32 7.86
N GLY A 521 20.62 -6.45 8.53
CA GLY A 521 22.06 -6.60 8.69
C GLY A 521 22.43 -7.63 9.74
N PRO A 522 23.70 -8.07 9.75
CA PRO A 522 24.20 -9.01 10.75
C PRO A 522 24.17 -8.45 12.18
N ASP A 523 23.98 -7.14 12.34
CA ASP A 523 23.80 -6.45 13.63
C ASP A 523 22.33 -6.27 14.04
N GLY A 524 21.39 -6.89 13.30
CA GLY A 524 19.95 -6.84 13.60
C GLY A 524 19.24 -5.55 13.17
N ALA A 525 19.97 -4.60 12.55
CA ALA A 525 19.37 -3.37 12.04
C ALA A 525 18.71 -3.57 10.67
N LEU A 526 17.72 -2.72 10.36
CA LEU A 526 17.09 -2.67 9.03
C LEU A 526 17.86 -1.67 8.15
N TYR A 527 18.33 -2.12 7.00
CA TYR A 527 19.01 -1.31 6.00
C TYR A 527 18.05 -0.99 4.87
N ALA A 528 18.00 0.27 4.44
CA ALA A 528 17.12 0.79 3.41
C ALA A 528 17.95 1.42 2.29
N GLY A 529 17.87 0.81 1.11
CA GLY A 529 18.43 1.32 -0.14
C GLY A 529 17.39 2.17 -0.88
N GLY A 530 17.77 3.40 -1.16
CA GLY A 530 16.94 4.42 -1.78
C GLY A 530 17.20 4.55 -3.28
N LEU A 531 16.13 4.73 -4.05
CA LEU A 531 16.18 5.05 -5.47
C LEU A 531 14.92 5.82 -5.87
N GLY A 532 15.10 6.79 -6.75
CA GLY A 532 14.04 7.52 -7.44
C GLY A 532 14.46 7.92 -8.84
N ALA A 533 13.50 8.06 -9.73
CA ALA A 533 13.63 8.52 -11.11
C ALA A 533 12.48 9.48 -11.46
N GLY A 534 12.55 10.10 -12.63
CA GLY A 534 11.50 11.00 -13.13
C GLY A 534 10.14 10.33 -13.32
N GLY A 535 9.11 11.13 -13.53
CA GLY A 535 7.73 10.66 -13.60
C GLY A 535 7.17 10.31 -12.22
N ASN A 536 6.54 9.13 -12.09
CA ASN A 536 5.90 8.67 -10.85
C ASN A 536 6.73 7.61 -10.07
N TRP A 537 8.01 7.41 -10.43
CA TRP A 537 8.87 6.40 -9.82
C TRP A 537 9.90 6.99 -8.85
N GLY A 538 9.40 7.67 -7.82
CA GLY A 538 10.17 8.25 -6.73
C GLY A 538 9.23 8.85 -5.69
N GLN A 539 9.75 9.17 -4.50
CA GLN A 539 8.97 9.86 -3.47
C GLN A 539 9.10 11.37 -3.65
N GLU A 540 7.97 12.07 -3.70
CA GLU A 540 7.92 13.53 -3.84
C GLU A 540 8.70 14.23 -2.71
N GLY A 541 9.49 15.25 -3.06
CA GLY A 541 10.29 16.03 -2.11
C GLY A 541 11.49 15.29 -1.51
N LYS A 542 11.91 14.15 -2.10
CA LYS A 542 13.02 13.32 -1.63
C LYS A 542 14.13 13.19 -2.65
N LEU A 543 15.28 12.67 -2.20
CA LEU A 543 16.42 12.39 -3.07
C LEU A 543 16.10 11.25 -4.05
N SER A 544 16.77 11.25 -5.19
CA SER A 544 16.72 10.18 -6.19
C SER A 544 17.60 8.97 -5.85
N HIS A 545 18.31 9.04 -4.72
CA HIS A 545 19.29 8.07 -4.26
C HIS A 545 19.29 8.04 -2.73
N GLY A 546 19.74 6.96 -2.12
CA GLY A 546 19.83 6.90 -0.66
C GLY A 546 20.39 5.59 -0.13
N LEU A 547 20.99 5.63 1.06
CA LEU A 547 21.37 4.44 1.81
C LEU A 547 21.38 4.75 3.31
N GLN A 548 20.39 4.21 4.01
CA GLN A 548 20.19 4.49 5.44
C GLN A 548 20.02 3.21 6.25
N LYS A 549 20.25 3.33 7.55
CA LYS A 549 20.12 2.25 8.54
C LYS A 549 19.17 2.67 9.65
N LEU A 550 18.27 1.77 10.03
CA LEU A 550 17.33 1.87 11.13
C LEU A 550 17.71 0.85 12.21
N THR A 551 18.40 1.32 13.25
CA THR A 551 18.87 0.48 14.36
C THR A 551 17.81 0.42 15.46
N PRO A 552 17.30 -0.77 15.87
CA PRO A 552 16.42 -0.88 17.03
C PRO A 552 17.06 -0.26 18.28
N ASN A 553 16.33 0.62 18.97
CA ASN A 553 16.86 1.39 20.11
C ASN A 553 16.26 1.00 21.48
N GLY A 554 15.36 0.01 21.50
CA GLY A 554 14.72 -0.49 22.71
C GLY A 554 13.52 0.32 23.21
N ALA A 555 13.10 1.38 22.49
CA ALA A 555 11.83 2.05 22.79
C ALA A 555 10.63 1.12 22.49
N ASP A 556 9.49 1.43 23.12
CA ASP A 556 8.25 0.64 23.04
C ASP A 556 7.08 1.53 22.63
N ALA A 557 7.12 2.11 21.43
CA ALA A 557 6.06 3.01 20.96
C ALA A 557 4.67 2.34 20.96
N PHE A 558 3.64 3.12 21.30
CA PHE A 558 2.26 2.68 21.18
C PHE A 558 1.83 2.55 19.71
N ASP A 559 1.61 1.31 19.25
CA ASP A 559 1.29 0.97 17.87
C ASP A 559 0.31 -0.22 17.79
N ILE A 560 -0.35 -0.41 16.64
CA ILE A 560 -1.18 -1.59 16.36
C ILE A 560 -0.24 -2.76 16.09
N ARG A 561 -0.19 -3.73 17.00
CA ARG A 561 0.65 -4.92 16.86
C ARG A 561 0.11 -5.87 15.81
N ALA A 562 -1.18 -6.23 15.86
CA ALA A 562 -1.77 -7.18 14.92
C ALA A 562 -3.27 -6.93 14.75
N MET A 563 -3.81 -7.38 13.61
CA MET A 563 -5.25 -7.43 13.35
C MET A 563 -5.59 -8.83 12.84
N ARG A 564 -6.40 -9.57 13.60
CA ARG A 564 -6.77 -10.96 13.31
C ARG A 564 -8.23 -11.05 12.95
N ALA A 565 -8.56 -11.78 11.91
CA ALA A 565 -9.95 -12.08 11.63
C ALA A 565 -10.49 -13.07 12.68
N VAL A 566 -11.68 -12.79 13.19
CA VAL A 566 -12.45 -13.71 14.04
C VAL A 566 -13.87 -13.86 13.47
N PRO A 567 -14.66 -14.87 13.88
CA PRO A 567 -16.03 -14.99 13.42
C PRO A 567 -16.84 -13.71 13.65
N GLY A 568 -17.29 -13.08 12.56
CA GLY A 568 -18.11 -11.86 12.60
C GLY A 568 -17.37 -10.57 12.97
N GLY A 569 -16.03 -10.54 12.91
CA GLY A 569 -15.28 -9.38 13.37
C GLY A 569 -13.76 -9.48 13.28
N PHE A 570 -13.08 -8.66 14.06
CA PHE A 570 -11.62 -8.66 14.18
C PHE A 570 -11.16 -8.51 15.62
N GLU A 571 -10.00 -9.07 15.95
CA GLU A 571 -9.22 -8.70 17.13
C GLU A 571 -8.10 -7.75 16.71
N LEU A 572 -8.05 -6.55 17.29
CA LEU A 572 -6.92 -5.63 17.18
C LEU A 572 -6.08 -5.72 18.45
N GLU A 573 -4.82 -6.09 18.32
CA GLU A 573 -3.84 -6.13 19.40
C GLU A 573 -2.94 -4.90 19.30
N TYR A 574 -2.68 -4.23 20.42
CA TYR A 574 -1.81 -3.06 20.54
C TYR A 574 -0.55 -3.39 21.36
N THR A 575 0.55 -2.67 21.14
CA THR A 575 1.82 -2.90 21.85
C THR A 575 1.74 -2.56 23.34
N GLN A 576 0.91 -1.59 23.71
CA GLN A 576 0.66 -1.16 25.08
C GLN A 576 -0.85 -1.24 25.44
N PRO A 577 -1.21 -1.31 26.73
CA PRO A 577 -2.61 -1.24 27.17
C PRO A 577 -3.25 0.11 26.80
N LEU A 578 -4.56 0.10 26.49
CA LEU A 578 -5.33 1.32 26.22
C LEU A 578 -5.55 2.15 27.50
N SER A 579 -5.66 3.48 27.36
CA SER A 579 -6.10 4.35 28.45
C SER A 579 -7.56 4.12 28.84
N GLU A 580 -7.94 4.45 30.08
CA GLU A 580 -9.33 4.42 30.52
C GLU A 580 -10.23 5.31 29.65
N GLU A 581 -9.72 6.47 29.21
CA GLU A 581 -10.42 7.36 28.29
C GLU A 581 -10.69 6.68 26.95
N THR A 582 -9.68 6.06 26.34
CA THR A 582 -9.85 5.32 25.08
C THR A 582 -10.80 4.13 25.27
N ALA A 583 -10.72 3.42 26.39
CA ALA A 583 -11.60 2.30 26.70
C ALA A 583 -13.07 2.74 26.89
N ALA A 584 -13.32 3.99 27.32
CA ALA A 584 -14.67 4.52 27.43
C ALA A 584 -15.31 4.70 26.04
N GLY A 585 -16.47 4.07 25.81
CA GLY A 585 -17.21 4.17 24.55
C GLY A 585 -16.52 3.52 23.34
N LEU A 586 -15.64 2.53 23.59
CA LEU A 586 -14.68 1.98 22.63
C LEU A 586 -15.27 1.60 21.26
N ALA A 587 -16.48 1.04 21.20
CA ALA A 587 -17.11 0.66 19.92
C ALA A 587 -17.30 1.86 18.97
N GLY A 588 -17.64 3.03 19.52
CA GLY A 588 -17.81 4.27 18.75
C GLY A 588 -16.50 4.94 18.33
N ARG A 589 -15.34 4.42 18.79
CA ARG A 589 -14.03 4.97 18.44
C ARG A 589 -13.46 4.43 17.14
N TYR A 590 -14.05 3.38 16.57
CA TYR A 590 -13.57 2.79 15.32
C TYR A 590 -14.36 3.31 14.13
N LYS A 591 -13.66 3.69 13.06
CA LYS A 591 -14.26 3.94 11.74
C LYS A 591 -13.94 2.76 10.84
N ILE A 592 -14.96 2.15 10.24
CA ILE A 592 -14.79 0.92 9.46
C ILE A 592 -15.39 1.11 8.08
N LYS A 593 -14.61 0.83 7.04
CA LYS A 593 -15.07 0.75 5.67
C LYS A 593 -14.68 -0.60 5.08
N GLN A 594 -15.47 -1.11 4.14
CA GLN A 594 -15.06 -2.24 3.30
C GLN A 594 -15.34 -1.96 1.83
N TRP A 595 -14.57 -2.57 0.94
CA TRP A 595 -14.77 -2.51 -0.51
C TRP A 595 -14.12 -3.72 -1.17
N ARG A 596 -14.38 -3.92 -2.46
CA ARG A 596 -13.57 -4.79 -3.31
C ARG A 596 -13.04 -4.03 -4.51
N TYR A 597 -12.11 -4.64 -5.22
CA TYR A 597 -11.58 -4.11 -6.46
C TYR A 597 -12.18 -4.82 -7.67
N VAL A 598 -12.23 -4.11 -8.80
CA VAL A 598 -12.47 -4.71 -10.11
C VAL A 598 -11.24 -4.50 -10.98
N PRO A 599 -10.63 -5.58 -11.50
CA PRO A 599 -9.61 -5.47 -12.53
C PRO A 599 -10.16 -4.87 -13.82
N THR A 600 -9.44 -3.91 -14.39
CA THR A 600 -9.75 -3.27 -15.68
C THR A 600 -8.49 -3.24 -16.54
N ALA A 601 -8.62 -3.15 -17.87
CA ALA A 601 -7.45 -2.99 -18.74
C ALA A 601 -6.70 -1.66 -18.49
N ASP A 602 -7.43 -0.63 -18.04
CA ASP A 602 -6.87 0.67 -17.66
C ASP A 602 -5.91 0.58 -16.47
N TYR A 603 -5.09 1.62 -16.28
CA TYR A 603 -4.15 1.67 -15.17
C TYR A 603 -4.86 1.72 -13.81
N GLY A 604 -4.62 0.68 -12.99
CA GLY A 604 -5.26 0.54 -11.68
C GLY A 604 -6.71 0.06 -11.84
N GLY A 605 -7.51 0.19 -10.78
CA GLY A 605 -8.91 -0.19 -10.85
C GLY A 605 -9.73 0.37 -9.70
N PRO A 606 -11.03 0.60 -9.91
CA PRO A 606 -11.86 1.28 -8.94
C PRO A 606 -12.11 0.43 -7.70
N LYS A 607 -12.22 1.12 -6.56
CA LYS A 607 -12.93 0.57 -5.40
C LYS A 607 -14.42 0.55 -5.72
N ILE A 608 -15.06 -0.60 -5.57
CA ILE A 608 -16.51 -0.72 -5.73
C ILE A 608 -17.13 -1.44 -4.54
N ASP A 609 -18.46 -1.37 -4.45
CA ASP A 609 -19.24 -1.87 -3.30
C ASP A 609 -18.70 -1.32 -1.97
N GLN A 610 -18.33 -0.03 -1.97
CA GLN A 610 -17.78 0.61 -0.78
C GLN A 610 -18.89 0.83 0.25
N GLU A 611 -18.70 0.27 1.44
CA GLU A 611 -19.68 0.29 2.52
C GLU A 611 -19.03 0.84 3.79
N THR A 612 -19.72 1.75 4.48
CA THR A 612 -19.36 2.14 5.85
C THR A 612 -20.05 1.20 6.82
N LEU A 613 -19.27 0.59 7.72
CA LEU A 613 -19.77 -0.33 8.74
C LEU A 613 -19.63 0.29 10.13
N THR A 614 -20.37 -0.26 11.10
CA THR A 614 -20.30 0.15 12.50
C THR A 614 -19.93 -1.05 13.36
N ALA A 615 -18.99 -0.87 14.29
CA ALA A 615 -18.74 -1.86 15.32
C ALA A 615 -19.96 -1.92 16.25
N ARG A 616 -20.67 -3.04 16.26
CA ARG A 616 -21.79 -3.26 17.18
C ARG A 616 -21.30 -3.33 18.63
N SER A 617 -20.12 -3.90 18.83
CA SER A 617 -19.45 -3.98 20.13
C SER A 617 -17.94 -4.00 19.95
N ALA A 618 -17.23 -3.50 20.95
CA ALA A 618 -15.79 -3.60 21.10
C ALA A 618 -15.49 -4.06 22.53
N THR A 619 -14.85 -5.21 22.67
CA THR A 619 -14.56 -5.80 23.99
C THR A 619 -13.06 -5.74 24.24
N LEU A 620 -12.67 -5.06 25.31
CA LEU A 620 -11.27 -4.95 25.72
C LEU A 620 -10.86 -6.18 26.54
N SER A 621 -9.69 -6.73 26.25
CA SER A 621 -9.08 -7.83 27.03
C SER A 621 -8.67 -7.38 28.43
N ALA A 622 -8.48 -8.35 29.32
CA ALA A 622 -8.14 -8.08 30.72
C ALA A 622 -6.79 -7.36 30.89
N ASP A 623 -5.82 -7.58 30.00
CA ASP A 623 -4.54 -6.88 29.97
C ASP A 623 -4.60 -5.50 29.28
N GLY A 624 -5.78 -5.12 28.77
CA GLY A 624 -6.03 -3.85 28.11
C GLY A 624 -5.40 -3.72 26.72
N ARG A 625 -4.84 -4.78 26.14
CA ARG A 625 -4.06 -4.70 24.88
C ARG A 625 -4.80 -5.19 23.65
N THR A 626 -5.88 -5.93 23.79
CA THR A 626 -6.62 -6.52 22.66
C THR A 626 -8.06 -6.06 22.67
N VAL A 627 -8.55 -5.62 21.52
CA VAL A 627 -9.94 -5.22 21.31
C VAL A 627 -10.59 -6.16 20.30
N THR A 628 -11.60 -6.91 20.75
CA THR A 628 -12.42 -7.74 19.87
C THR A 628 -13.62 -6.94 19.38
N LEU A 629 -13.62 -6.60 18.09
CA LEU A 629 -14.70 -5.90 17.39
C LEU A 629 -15.70 -6.91 16.82
N ALA A 630 -17.00 -6.71 17.07
CA ALA A 630 -18.06 -7.39 16.33
C ALA A 630 -18.64 -6.43 15.29
N ILE A 631 -18.57 -6.80 14.02
CA ILE A 631 -18.89 -5.91 12.89
C ILE A 631 -19.92 -6.61 12.00
N PRO A 632 -21.23 -6.37 12.23
CA PRO A 632 -22.26 -6.86 11.33
C PRO A 632 -22.07 -6.32 9.91
N GLY A 633 -22.31 -7.15 8.90
CA GLY A 633 -22.20 -6.76 7.49
C GLY A 633 -20.82 -7.00 6.85
N LEU A 634 -19.85 -7.54 7.60
CA LEU A 634 -18.59 -8.00 7.01
C LEU A 634 -18.82 -9.02 5.91
N LYS A 635 -18.12 -8.84 4.79
CA LYS A 635 -18.17 -9.74 3.62
C LYS A 635 -16.76 -10.25 3.32
N ALA A 636 -16.68 -11.51 2.90
CA ALA A 636 -15.47 -12.06 2.29
C ALA A 636 -15.20 -11.38 0.93
N ASP A 637 -14.00 -11.60 0.39
CA ASP A 637 -13.52 -10.94 -0.82
C ASP A 637 -13.58 -9.41 -0.70
N ARG A 638 -13.08 -8.87 0.42
CA ARG A 638 -13.06 -7.44 0.70
C ARG A 638 -11.72 -7.01 1.25
N VAL A 639 -11.35 -5.76 0.99
CA VAL A 639 -10.47 -5.00 1.88
C VAL A 639 -11.34 -4.35 2.93
N VAL A 640 -10.99 -4.52 4.21
CA VAL A 640 -11.63 -3.88 5.35
C VAL A 640 -10.64 -2.92 5.98
N HIS A 641 -10.93 -1.62 5.88
CA HIS A 641 -10.16 -0.57 6.49
C HIS A 641 -10.74 -0.24 7.87
N VAL A 642 -9.96 -0.49 8.92
CA VAL A 642 -10.30 -0.15 10.30
C VAL A 642 -9.38 0.97 10.78
N ARG A 643 -9.97 2.10 11.14
CA ARG A 643 -9.26 3.22 11.77
C ARG A 643 -9.58 3.28 13.26
N SER A 644 -8.56 3.61 14.05
CA SER A 644 -8.60 3.96 15.48
C SER A 644 -8.24 5.45 15.66
N PRO A 645 -9.04 6.40 15.17
CA PRO A 645 -8.64 7.80 15.02
C PRO A 645 -8.39 8.47 16.37
N ARG A 646 -7.53 9.48 16.36
CA ARG A 646 -7.20 10.26 17.56
C ARG A 646 -8.42 11.07 18.06
N PRO A 647 -8.57 11.29 19.38
CA PRO A 647 -7.71 10.79 20.45
C PRO A 647 -7.88 9.27 20.66
N PHE A 648 -6.74 8.56 20.61
CA PHE A 648 -6.61 7.13 20.84
C PHE A 648 -5.23 6.92 21.47
N SER A 649 -5.21 6.59 22.76
CA SER A 649 -3.98 6.65 23.58
C SER A 649 -3.76 5.41 24.43
N SER A 650 -2.49 5.14 24.73
CA SER A 650 -2.11 4.11 25.68
C SER A 650 -2.40 4.56 27.11
N ALA A 651 -2.37 3.62 28.05
CA ALA A 651 -2.46 3.90 29.49
C ALA A 651 -1.33 4.84 29.98
N GLY A 652 -0.19 4.87 29.27
CA GLY A 652 0.91 5.80 29.51
C GLY A 652 0.68 7.21 28.95
N GLY A 653 -0.41 7.43 28.21
CA GLY A 653 -0.76 8.71 27.58
C GLY A 653 -0.13 8.91 26.20
N GLU A 654 0.54 7.90 25.63
CA GLU A 654 1.13 7.99 24.29
C GLU A 654 0.03 7.91 23.22
N SER A 655 0.12 8.77 22.21
CA SER A 655 -0.74 8.71 21.03
C SER A 655 -0.35 7.53 20.14
N LEU A 656 -1.35 6.88 19.54
CA LEU A 656 -1.11 5.78 18.60
C LEU A 656 -0.29 6.26 17.39
N TRP A 657 0.82 5.56 17.12
CA TRP A 657 1.78 5.91 16.06
C TRP A 657 1.13 5.93 14.69
N SER A 658 0.49 4.82 14.29
CA SER A 658 -0.41 4.78 13.13
C SER A 658 -1.77 4.20 13.50
N THR A 659 -2.84 4.88 13.10
CA THR A 659 -4.20 4.55 13.50
C THR A 659 -4.93 3.62 12.54
N GLU A 660 -4.33 3.29 11.40
CA GLU A 660 -5.02 2.69 10.26
C GLU A 660 -4.51 1.27 9.99
N ALA A 661 -5.44 0.37 9.68
CA ALA A 661 -5.18 -1.01 9.31
C ALA A 661 -6.06 -1.40 8.12
N TRP A 662 -5.46 -1.96 7.06
CA TRP A 662 -6.19 -2.48 5.90
C TRP A 662 -6.08 -3.99 5.87
N TYR A 663 -7.18 -4.68 6.20
CA TYR A 663 -7.25 -6.14 6.21
C TYR A 663 -7.78 -6.66 4.88
N THR A 664 -7.06 -7.59 4.25
CA THR A 664 -7.54 -8.34 3.07
C THR A 664 -8.30 -9.57 3.54
N LEU A 665 -9.63 -9.53 3.52
CA LEU A 665 -10.52 -10.56 4.03
C LEU A 665 -11.00 -11.45 2.87
N ASN A 666 -10.14 -12.35 2.42
CA ASN A 666 -10.49 -13.30 1.35
C ASN A 666 -11.54 -14.32 1.83
N ARG A 667 -11.42 -14.80 3.08
CA ARG A 667 -12.33 -15.73 3.72
C ARG A 667 -12.63 -15.34 5.15
N MET A 668 -13.85 -15.64 5.58
CA MET A 668 -14.26 -15.50 6.97
C MET A 668 -13.73 -16.67 7.82
N PRO A 669 -13.11 -16.42 8.98
CA PRO A 669 -12.77 -17.47 9.94
C PRO A 669 -14.01 -18.24 10.39
N GLY A 670 -13.87 -19.56 10.52
CA GLY A 670 -14.98 -20.46 10.86
C GLY A 670 -15.93 -20.77 9.70
N ALA A 671 -15.75 -20.16 8.52
CA ALA A 671 -16.39 -20.64 7.30
C ALA A 671 -15.67 -21.91 6.85
N MET A 672 -16.30 -23.07 7.05
CA MET A 672 -15.69 -24.34 6.66
C MET A 672 -15.72 -24.51 5.15
N SER A 673 -14.58 -24.90 4.56
CA SER A 673 -14.47 -25.27 3.16
C SER A 673 -14.09 -26.74 3.04
N GLY A 674 -14.92 -27.57 2.42
CA GLY A 674 -14.66 -29.01 2.28
C GLY A 674 -15.77 -29.75 1.53
N THR A 675 -15.45 -30.91 0.95
CA THR A 675 -16.43 -31.75 0.24
C THR A 675 -16.38 -33.18 0.76
N GLY A 676 -17.49 -33.69 1.29
CA GLY A 676 -17.55 -35.02 1.89
C GLY A 676 -18.89 -35.32 2.57
N GLU A 677 -18.86 -36.31 3.45
CA GLU A 677 -20.03 -36.70 4.23
C GLU A 677 -20.26 -35.72 5.39
N VAL A 678 -21.52 -35.34 5.61
CA VAL A 678 -21.96 -34.63 6.82
C VAL A 678 -22.56 -35.66 7.76
N LYS A 679 -21.86 -36.00 8.85
CA LYS A 679 -22.25 -37.07 9.77
C LYS A 679 -23.03 -36.52 10.96
N GLY A 680 -24.24 -36.99 11.16
CA GLY A 680 -25.10 -36.67 12.30
C GLY A 680 -25.14 -37.78 13.34
N VAL A 681 -26.21 -37.77 14.13
CA VAL A 681 -26.47 -38.74 15.19
C VAL A 681 -26.43 -40.20 14.70
N ASN A 682 -25.98 -41.11 15.57
CA ASN A 682 -25.74 -42.53 15.27
C ASN A 682 -24.75 -42.79 14.11
N GLY A 683 -23.91 -41.81 13.76
CA GLY A 683 -22.96 -41.93 12.67
C GLY A 683 -23.60 -41.97 11.28
N LYS A 684 -24.87 -41.58 11.17
CA LYS A 684 -25.60 -41.51 9.89
C LYS A 684 -25.27 -40.23 9.14
N CYS A 685 -25.41 -40.26 7.83
CA CYS A 685 -25.11 -39.16 6.95
C CYS A 685 -26.35 -38.32 6.64
N LEU A 686 -26.14 -37.01 6.47
CA LEU A 686 -27.10 -36.11 5.85
C LEU A 686 -27.25 -36.51 4.38
N ASP A 687 -28.47 -36.82 3.98
CA ASP A 687 -28.78 -37.52 2.74
C ASP A 687 -29.89 -36.80 1.97
N VAL A 688 -29.68 -36.59 0.68
CA VAL A 688 -30.73 -36.16 -0.26
C VAL A 688 -31.54 -37.39 -0.66
N ASP A 689 -32.82 -37.40 -0.29
CA ASP A 689 -33.69 -38.56 -0.46
C ASP A 689 -33.71 -39.08 -1.91
N ASN A 690 -33.32 -40.33 -2.09
CA ASN A 690 -33.21 -41.01 -3.38
C ASN A 690 -32.35 -40.28 -4.43
N SER A 691 -31.38 -39.45 -4.01
CA SER A 691 -30.58 -38.61 -4.91
C SER A 691 -31.41 -37.73 -5.86
N GLN A 692 -32.64 -37.35 -5.47
CA GLN A 692 -33.49 -36.52 -6.31
C GLN A 692 -33.01 -35.07 -6.33
N THR A 693 -33.16 -34.40 -7.48
CA THR A 693 -32.71 -33.01 -7.69
C THR A 693 -33.87 -32.03 -7.87
N ALA A 694 -35.11 -32.45 -7.65
CA ALA A 694 -36.25 -31.53 -7.69
C ALA A 694 -36.21 -30.56 -6.49
N ASP A 695 -36.61 -29.31 -6.70
CA ASP A 695 -36.77 -28.35 -5.61
C ASP A 695 -37.84 -28.85 -4.61
N GLY A 696 -37.51 -28.80 -3.33
CA GLY A 696 -38.34 -29.35 -2.26
C GLY A 696 -38.03 -30.80 -1.87
N THR A 697 -37.06 -31.44 -2.54
CA THR A 697 -36.62 -32.80 -2.19
C THR A 697 -36.24 -32.88 -0.71
N LYS A 698 -36.63 -33.98 -0.06
CA LYS A 698 -36.41 -34.19 1.38
C LYS A 698 -34.92 -34.36 1.67
N VAL A 699 -34.44 -33.69 2.71
CA VAL A 699 -33.16 -34.03 3.33
C VAL A 699 -33.42 -34.85 4.59
N GLN A 700 -32.68 -35.94 4.75
CA GLN A 700 -32.93 -36.96 5.77
C GLN A 700 -31.61 -37.50 6.36
N LEU A 701 -31.73 -38.32 7.40
CA LEU A 701 -30.66 -39.21 7.82
C LEU A 701 -30.70 -40.52 7.05
N TRP A 702 -29.52 -40.99 6.63
CA TRP A 702 -29.37 -42.30 6.03
C TRP A 702 -28.03 -42.93 6.41
N THR A 703 -27.93 -44.25 6.38
CA THR A 703 -26.67 -44.97 6.58
C THR A 703 -25.65 -44.48 5.55
N CYS A 704 -24.45 -44.09 6.02
CA CYS A 704 -23.41 -43.57 5.14
C CYS A 704 -23.03 -44.62 4.08
N ASN A 705 -23.14 -44.26 2.80
CA ASN A 705 -23.03 -45.16 1.66
C ASN A 705 -22.14 -44.59 0.53
N GLY A 706 -21.53 -43.42 0.73
CA GLY A 706 -20.60 -42.79 -0.22
C GLY A 706 -21.22 -42.31 -1.54
N THR A 707 -22.55 -42.32 -1.67
CA THR A 707 -23.24 -41.84 -2.88
C THR A 707 -23.21 -40.32 -2.98
N ALA A 708 -23.50 -39.79 -4.17
CA ALA A 708 -23.56 -38.35 -4.40
C ALA A 708 -24.65 -37.64 -3.55
N ALA A 709 -25.70 -38.34 -3.11
CA ALA A 709 -26.71 -37.81 -2.19
C ALA A 709 -26.17 -37.45 -0.81
N GLN A 710 -25.01 -37.99 -0.42
CA GLN A 710 -24.40 -37.77 0.88
C GLN A 710 -23.10 -36.95 0.79
N ARG A 711 -22.74 -36.53 -0.43
CA ARG A 711 -21.53 -35.75 -0.69
C ARG A 711 -21.89 -34.26 -0.73
N TRP A 712 -21.72 -33.61 0.41
CA TRP A 712 -21.98 -32.18 0.56
C TRP A 712 -20.68 -31.39 0.39
N ALA A 713 -20.75 -30.29 -0.35
CA ALA A 713 -19.70 -29.30 -0.44
C ALA A 713 -20.08 -28.07 0.39
N LEU A 714 -19.15 -27.63 1.22
CA LEU A 714 -19.19 -26.37 1.94
C LEU A 714 -18.22 -25.44 1.22
N PRO A 715 -18.67 -24.47 0.41
CA PRO A 715 -17.77 -23.61 -0.35
C PRO A 715 -17.01 -22.59 0.53
N GLY A 716 -17.46 -22.38 1.77
CA GLY A 716 -16.96 -21.35 2.67
C GLY A 716 -17.69 -20.00 2.54
N ASP A 717 -18.78 -19.95 1.77
CA ASP A 717 -19.67 -18.78 1.61
C ASP A 717 -20.91 -18.83 2.52
N GLY A 718 -20.97 -19.84 3.41
CA GLY A 718 -22.12 -20.10 4.28
C GLY A 718 -23.18 -21.01 3.65
N THR A 719 -23.03 -21.45 2.40
CA THR A 719 -23.92 -22.48 1.82
C THR A 719 -23.43 -23.89 2.13
N VAL A 720 -24.36 -24.84 2.12
CA VAL A 720 -24.09 -26.28 2.19
C VAL A 720 -24.77 -26.90 0.97
N THR A 721 -23.99 -27.48 0.05
CA THR A 721 -24.48 -27.83 -1.28
C THR A 721 -24.33 -29.31 -1.60
N ALA A 722 -25.31 -29.90 -2.27
CA ALA A 722 -25.25 -31.26 -2.80
C ALA A 722 -25.99 -31.32 -4.13
N LEU A 723 -25.52 -32.16 -5.06
CA LEU A 723 -26.16 -32.37 -6.36
C LEU A 723 -26.45 -31.06 -7.13
N GLY A 724 -25.57 -30.06 -7.00
CA GLY A 724 -25.70 -28.75 -7.65
C GLY A 724 -26.75 -27.82 -7.02
N LYS A 725 -27.23 -28.12 -5.81
CA LYS A 725 -28.27 -27.38 -5.09
C LYS A 725 -27.89 -27.12 -3.64
N CYS A 726 -28.67 -26.28 -2.97
CA CYS A 726 -28.40 -25.81 -1.62
C CYS A 726 -29.30 -26.51 -0.58
N LEU A 727 -28.76 -26.78 0.60
CA LEU A 727 -29.50 -27.11 1.80
C LEU A 727 -30.33 -25.90 2.21
N ASP A 728 -31.64 -26.06 2.27
CA ASP A 728 -32.60 -24.95 2.28
C ASP A 728 -33.64 -25.13 3.38
N VAL A 729 -33.98 -24.04 4.07
CA VAL A 729 -35.12 -23.98 4.98
C VAL A 729 -36.38 -23.68 4.17
N SER A 730 -37.35 -24.59 4.17
CA SER A 730 -38.54 -24.47 3.34
C SER A 730 -39.30 -23.16 3.58
N GLY A 731 -39.44 -22.36 2.52
CA GLY A 731 -40.10 -21.06 2.54
C GLY A 731 -39.40 -20.00 3.42
N GLY A 732 -38.16 -20.23 3.86
CA GLY A 732 -37.47 -19.38 4.82
C GLY A 732 -38.14 -19.31 6.20
N GLY A 733 -38.91 -20.34 6.56
CA GLY A 733 -39.64 -20.41 7.83
C GLY A 733 -38.74 -20.35 9.06
N ASN A 734 -39.30 -19.94 10.20
CA ASN A 734 -38.56 -19.75 11.45
C ASN A 734 -39.20 -20.48 12.65
N ALA A 735 -40.18 -21.37 12.41
CA ALA A 735 -40.83 -22.17 13.43
C ALA A 735 -40.09 -23.49 13.67
N ASP A 736 -40.17 -24.03 14.89
CA ASP A 736 -39.71 -25.40 15.16
C ASP A 736 -40.53 -26.41 14.33
N GLY A 737 -39.84 -27.37 13.72
CA GLY A 737 -40.43 -28.33 12.78
C GLY A 737 -40.45 -27.87 11.33
N THR A 738 -39.96 -26.67 11.01
CA THR A 738 -39.85 -26.22 9.61
C THR A 738 -38.93 -27.16 8.83
N ARG A 739 -39.43 -27.73 7.74
CA ARG A 739 -38.70 -28.70 6.92
C ARG A 739 -37.41 -28.13 6.35
N VAL A 740 -36.34 -28.93 6.37
CA VAL A 740 -35.13 -28.70 5.59
C VAL A 740 -35.17 -29.55 4.32
N GLN A 741 -34.83 -28.95 3.19
CA GLN A 741 -35.02 -29.50 1.85
C GLN A 741 -33.83 -29.17 0.95
N LEU A 742 -33.80 -29.78 -0.23
CA LEU A 742 -32.90 -29.38 -1.30
C LEU A 742 -33.61 -28.34 -2.19
N TRP A 743 -32.93 -27.23 -2.51
CA TRP A 743 -33.49 -26.18 -3.34
C TRP A 743 -32.42 -25.53 -4.24
N THR A 744 -32.83 -25.00 -5.39
CA THR A 744 -31.98 -24.20 -6.27
C THR A 744 -31.31 -23.07 -5.48
N CYS A 745 -29.98 -22.97 -5.57
CA CYS A 745 -29.26 -21.93 -4.84
C CYS A 745 -29.72 -20.53 -5.30
N ASN A 746 -30.20 -19.72 -4.35
CA ASN A 746 -30.86 -18.44 -4.62
C ASN A 746 -30.31 -17.27 -3.77
N GLY A 747 -29.29 -17.54 -2.94
CA GLY A 747 -28.61 -16.51 -2.13
C GLY A 747 -29.42 -15.99 -0.95
N SER A 748 -30.60 -16.55 -0.66
CA SER A 748 -31.40 -16.17 0.50
C SER A 748 -30.80 -16.68 1.82
N GLY A 749 -31.14 -16.04 2.93
CA GLY A 749 -30.71 -16.49 4.25
C GLY A 749 -31.24 -17.88 4.66
N ALA A 750 -32.24 -18.41 3.95
CA ALA A 750 -32.75 -19.78 4.13
C ALA A 750 -31.72 -20.85 3.75
N GLN A 751 -30.70 -20.47 2.97
CA GLN A 751 -29.63 -21.35 2.48
C GLN A 751 -28.29 -21.09 3.20
N SER A 752 -28.30 -20.22 4.21
CA SER A 752 -27.12 -19.90 5.01
C SER A 752 -27.06 -20.78 6.26
N TRP A 753 -25.91 -21.41 6.48
CA TRP A 753 -25.65 -22.32 7.58
C TRP A 753 -24.29 -22.01 8.21
N GLN A 754 -24.27 -21.94 9.53
CA GLN A 754 -23.10 -21.59 10.31
C GLN A 754 -22.82 -22.68 11.35
N PRO A 755 -21.73 -23.45 11.19
CA PRO A 755 -21.30 -24.39 12.22
C PRO A 755 -20.89 -23.64 13.49
N GLN A 756 -21.17 -24.25 14.63
CA GLN A 756 -20.87 -23.72 15.95
C GLN A 756 -19.77 -24.55 16.61
N ALA A 757 -19.03 -23.95 17.54
CA ALA A 757 -17.93 -24.63 18.25
C ALA A 757 -18.41 -25.85 19.05
N ASP A 758 -19.69 -25.90 19.40
CA ASP A 758 -20.29 -27.02 20.12
C ASP A 758 -20.66 -28.19 19.19
N GLY A 759 -20.52 -28.06 17.87
CA GLY A 759 -20.87 -29.07 16.87
C GLY A 759 -22.29 -28.95 16.31
N THR A 760 -23.06 -27.93 16.71
CA THR A 760 -24.34 -27.62 16.04
C THR A 760 -24.14 -26.88 14.72
N VAL A 761 -25.12 -26.94 13.82
CA VAL A 761 -25.12 -26.14 12.58
C VAL A 761 -26.36 -25.27 12.59
N ARG A 762 -26.16 -23.95 12.68
CA ARG A 762 -27.21 -22.95 12.88
C ARG A 762 -27.53 -22.22 11.59
N ASN A 763 -28.81 -22.05 11.28
CA ASN A 763 -29.24 -21.14 10.24
C ASN A 763 -29.35 -19.70 10.82
N PRO A 764 -28.55 -18.72 10.37
CA PRO A 764 -28.53 -17.38 10.98
C PRO A 764 -29.85 -16.62 10.84
N GLN A 765 -30.60 -16.81 9.75
CA GLN A 765 -31.88 -16.13 9.51
C GLN A 765 -32.95 -16.53 10.53
N SER A 766 -33.13 -17.83 10.76
CA SER A 766 -34.11 -18.35 11.73
C SER A 766 -33.59 -18.33 13.17
N GLY A 767 -32.26 -18.31 13.33
CA GLY A 767 -31.57 -18.47 14.60
C GLY A 767 -31.62 -19.89 15.18
N LYS A 768 -32.11 -20.87 14.42
CA LYS A 768 -32.35 -22.27 14.83
C LYS A 768 -31.32 -23.23 14.25
N CYS A 769 -31.28 -24.45 14.77
CA CYS A 769 -30.29 -25.46 14.42
C CYS A 769 -30.85 -26.52 13.46
N LEU A 770 -29.96 -27.06 12.61
CA LEU A 770 -30.19 -28.25 11.80
C LEU A 770 -30.37 -29.45 12.73
N ASP A 771 -31.53 -30.10 12.67
CA ASP A 771 -31.94 -31.09 13.65
C ASP A 771 -32.53 -32.34 12.96
N ALA A 772 -32.06 -33.52 13.37
CA ALA A 772 -32.69 -34.78 12.98
C ALA A 772 -33.93 -35.04 13.84
N SER A 773 -35.10 -35.04 13.19
CA SER A 773 -36.39 -35.05 13.89
C SER A 773 -36.65 -36.30 14.73
N GLY A 774 -37.36 -36.11 15.85
CA GLY A 774 -37.78 -37.19 16.75
C GLY A 774 -36.63 -37.78 17.56
N GLY A 775 -36.76 -39.05 17.96
CA GLY A 775 -35.81 -39.71 18.87
C GLY A 775 -35.36 -41.12 18.46
N THR A 776 -35.81 -41.64 17.31
CA THR A 776 -35.46 -42.98 16.83
C THR A 776 -34.36 -42.99 15.76
N TRP A 777 -34.14 -41.86 15.06
CA TRP A 777 -33.06 -41.59 14.09
C TRP A 777 -32.65 -42.77 13.18
N ASN A 778 -33.64 -43.44 12.61
CA ASN A 778 -33.47 -44.51 11.62
C ASN A 778 -33.25 -43.90 10.21
N ASP A 779 -32.87 -44.76 9.26
CA ASP A 779 -32.81 -44.36 7.85
C ASP A 779 -34.17 -43.82 7.38
N GLY A 780 -34.14 -42.67 6.72
CA GLY A 780 -35.32 -41.94 6.26
C GLY A 780 -35.83 -40.85 7.21
N THR A 781 -35.24 -40.71 8.40
CA THR A 781 -35.63 -39.67 9.39
C THR A 781 -35.44 -38.28 8.80
N PRO A 782 -36.47 -37.42 8.71
CA PRO A 782 -36.33 -36.11 8.10
C PRO A 782 -35.54 -35.15 8.99
N VAL A 783 -34.87 -34.20 8.34
CA VAL A 783 -34.17 -33.09 8.99
C VAL A 783 -35.03 -31.84 8.93
N HIS A 784 -35.07 -31.08 10.02
CA HIS A 784 -35.88 -29.87 10.19
C HIS A 784 -35.12 -28.79 10.96
N LEU A 785 -35.69 -27.60 11.05
CA LEU A 785 -35.24 -26.58 12.00
C LEU A 785 -35.82 -26.84 13.37
N TRP A 786 -34.97 -26.70 14.38
CA TRP A 786 -35.40 -26.76 15.77
C TRP A 786 -34.59 -25.81 16.65
N THR A 787 -35.19 -25.38 17.76
CA THR A 787 -34.52 -24.58 18.79
C THR A 787 -33.22 -25.28 19.21
N CYS A 788 -32.10 -24.55 19.16
CA CYS A 788 -30.80 -25.09 19.48
C CYS A 788 -30.75 -25.54 20.95
N HIS A 789 -30.58 -26.84 21.18
CA HIS A 789 -30.51 -27.45 22.52
C HIS A 789 -29.30 -28.38 22.68
N THR A 790 -28.41 -28.45 21.68
CA THR A 790 -27.12 -29.17 21.75
C THR A 790 -27.25 -30.69 21.98
N GLY A 791 -28.43 -31.25 21.74
CA GLY A 791 -28.66 -32.70 21.81
C GLY A 791 -27.93 -33.43 20.68
N ALA A 792 -27.73 -34.74 20.83
CA ALA A 792 -26.98 -35.55 19.86
C ALA A 792 -27.54 -35.44 18.42
N ASN A 793 -28.84 -35.26 18.27
CA ASN A 793 -29.55 -35.06 16.99
C ASN A 793 -29.35 -33.69 16.34
N GLN A 794 -28.67 -32.76 17.00
CA GLN A 794 -28.25 -31.47 16.44
C GLN A 794 -26.74 -31.39 16.22
N LYS A 795 -25.99 -32.44 16.58
CA LYS A 795 -24.54 -32.47 16.41
C LYS A 795 -24.18 -33.05 15.05
N TRP A 796 -23.40 -32.30 14.29
CA TRP A 796 -22.97 -32.66 12.95
C TRP A 796 -21.45 -32.53 12.85
N THR A 797 -20.81 -33.58 12.34
CA THR A 797 -19.43 -33.52 11.86
C THR A 797 -19.47 -33.20 10.38
N LEU A 798 -18.92 -32.05 10.01
CA LEU A 798 -18.84 -31.59 8.63
C LEU A 798 -17.53 -32.09 7.97
N PRO A 799 -17.46 -32.11 6.63
CA PRO A 799 -16.35 -32.66 5.85
C PRO A 799 -14.96 -32.08 6.14
#